data_AF-A0A1H4JH11-F1
#
_entry.id   AF-A0A1H4JH11-F1
#
_cell.length_a   1.000
_cell.length_b   1.000
_cell.length_c   1.000
_cell.angle_alpha   90.00
_cell.angle_beta   90.00
_cell.angle_gamma   90.00
#
_symmetry.space_group_name_H-M   'P 1'
#
loop_
_entity.id
_entity.type
_entity.pdbx_description
1 polymer ?
#
loop_
_entity_poly.entity_id
_entity_poly.type
_entity_poly.pdbx_seq_one_letter_code
_entity_poly.pdbx_strand_id
1 'polypeptide(L)'
;MDAETSADLILQMSKFRVRLGVSLRELEDRTGIAKSTIADALNPDRRFPNDDAVSAIVAALCQDPGYHETWMRRWWYLRGLHGAENTVTVKQSLPDKSELFVGRGAVIRRMLQSVSPDGRTAAACFALTGLAGMGKTTLAIHVAHEMYRRRTFDKVLFVNLRAVDNDPSLHAVAPNAVLEQFLRSLGVSPSKIPHDLNSKTARFRGLSRSTRLLILLDNAKDADQVKPLIADGPGCVTLITSRNRLSSLNDAVRLNIAGLRRDEAIQLLRSVQPFGDTDTSTLRQIAALLHDVPMSLAAFLVHVEGHTDWSATEHLDRLKTLLPNAAAASRDPGSAVGPAEVEAAILTQLALSYQTLSSPAQTLVCLTGLHPGHDFDDATAAALTGQPAEHARSALNELAEAHFLTAPVPGRHEPHDIVRGFAARRAIDDVSPTARRQAMQRVMTHYLNSAATALSTSGQQPSTEGVPDHDVAAAWVQTELANIVRLVRSCGASDDLHCSAHDLAAIVVPHLLQQARYRDVATLLSASLPAYADCAHTDQHAQSLNQLGQAQRRLGKTDLAISLHMRALRFYTTTRNVTGQVATLNKLGLTYRAQGRVEDAQQQHSRAAELASELGAGRETLSAFGNLGVTHDLLGDLDQALACYHEVLRLAAELDDPRSMAKARSDIGIIHVRRGHIADAIDEYRSALDILRLHPDRLAETVVLENLGIAHTKAGDPATGLTLLSRALTLREESGYVLGEAHTHHDLGLTYLALGDVEQALTHMRRVHELAASVGSTVELAFAENSLGEIAFATARFPDATTHFARALDHALTAQCLDEQARAHFGLARIPRREPTDVHADLVAGRSLIATMGVPEPPTPRVGTST
;
A
#
# COMPACT_ATOMS: atom_id res chain seq x y z
N MET A 1 -17.03 20.31 -0.32
CA MET A 1 -16.81 20.50 1.14
C MET A 1 -15.34 20.88 1.25
N ASP A 2 -15.07 22.18 1.26
CA ASP A 2 -13.80 22.71 0.73
C ASP A 2 -12.85 23.19 1.84
N ALA A 3 -13.08 22.75 3.08
CA ALA A 3 -12.26 23.13 4.23
C ALA A 3 -10.79 22.74 4.05
N GLU A 4 -9.86 23.69 4.15
CA GLU A 4 -8.43 23.49 3.90
C GLU A 4 -7.64 23.16 5.17
N THR A 5 -8.17 23.50 6.35
CA THR A 5 -7.63 23.17 7.68
C THR A 5 -8.69 22.51 8.57
N SER A 6 -8.26 21.82 9.65
CA SER A 6 -9.18 21.27 10.66
C SER A 6 -10.05 22.37 11.30
N ALA A 7 -9.48 23.57 11.49
CA ALA A 7 -10.21 24.74 11.97
C ALA A 7 -11.29 25.21 10.99
N ASP A 8 -11.02 25.22 9.68
CA ASP A 8 -12.02 25.54 8.65
C ASP A 8 -13.17 24.54 8.64
N LEU A 9 -12.86 23.25 8.85
CA LEU A 9 -13.86 22.21 8.89
C LEU A 9 -14.72 22.36 10.16
N ILE A 10 -14.14 22.62 11.33
CA ILE A 10 -14.89 22.92 12.56
C ILE A 10 -15.78 24.16 12.38
N LEU A 11 -15.26 25.20 11.72
CA LEU A 11 -16.03 26.40 11.41
C LEU A 11 -17.20 26.10 10.46
N GLN A 12 -17.00 25.24 9.45
CA GLN A 12 -18.06 24.75 8.58
C GLN A 12 -19.10 23.93 9.36
N MET A 13 -18.68 23.10 10.33
CA MET A 13 -19.57 22.32 11.21
C MET A 13 -20.45 23.25 12.05
N SER A 14 -19.83 24.26 12.65
CA SER A 14 -20.50 25.28 13.46
C SER A 14 -21.50 26.08 12.63
N LYS A 15 -21.11 26.52 11.43
CA LYS A 15 -22.00 27.21 10.47
C LYS A 15 -23.15 26.31 10.00
N PHE A 16 -22.88 25.02 9.78
CA PHE A 16 -23.88 24.05 9.36
C PHE A 16 -24.92 23.80 10.46
N ARG A 17 -24.48 23.62 11.71
CA ARG A 17 -25.37 23.57 12.89
C ARG A 17 -26.27 24.79 12.97
N VAL A 18 -25.70 25.99 12.85
CA VAL A 18 -26.46 27.26 12.91
C VAL A 18 -27.48 27.34 11.77
N ARG A 19 -27.11 26.91 10.56
CA ARG A 19 -28.01 26.88 9.40
C ARG A 19 -29.20 25.93 9.60
N LEU A 20 -28.99 24.82 10.28
CA LEU A 20 -30.04 23.85 10.63
C LEU A 20 -30.88 24.26 11.85
N GLY A 21 -30.55 25.38 12.51
CA GLY A 21 -31.26 25.86 13.71
C GLY A 21 -31.07 25.00 14.95
N VAL A 22 -30.16 24.02 14.95
CA VAL A 22 -29.98 23.06 16.04
C VAL A 22 -29.22 23.71 17.20
N SER A 23 -29.82 23.72 18.39
CA SER A 23 -29.17 24.29 19.59
C SER A 23 -28.12 23.35 20.20
N LEU A 24 -27.19 23.88 21.00
CA LEU A 24 -26.21 23.03 21.70
C LEU A 24 -26.87 22.08 22.71
N ARG A 25 -28.01 22.48 23.31
CA ARG A 25 -28.78 21.64 24.23
C ARG A 25 -29.44 20.47 23.49
N GLU A 26 -29.90 20.74 22.27
CA GLU A 26 -30.49 19.72 21.42
C GLU A 26 -29.43 18.73 20.87
N LEU A 27 -28.20 19.18 20.62
CA LEU A 27 -27.10 18.27 20.32
C LEU A 27 -26.71 17.40 21.54
N GLU A 28 -26.74 17.96 22.74
CA GLU A 28 -26.53 17.20 23.99
C GLU A 28 -27.59 16.09 24.14
N ASP A 29 -28.86 16.41 23.91
CA ASP A 29 -29.96 15.43 23.95
C ASP A 29 -29.83 14.34 22.86
N ARG A 30 -29.32 14.69 21.68
CA ARG A 30 -29.16 13.75 20.54
C ARG A 30 -27.90 12.89 20.61
N THR A 31 -26.84 13.38 21.24
CA THR A 31 -25.52 12.70 21.27
C THR A 31 -25.20 12.07 22.61
N GLY A 32 -25.85 12.50 23.70
CA GLY A 32 -25.49 12.15 25.08
C GLY A 32 -24.19 12.81 25.56
N ILE A 33 -23.60 13.73 24.80
CA ILE A 33 -22.36 14.44 25.13
C ILE A 33 -22.71 15.74 25.84
N ALA A 34 -22.02 16.05 26.94
CA ALA A 34 -22.24 17.27 27.70
C ALA A 34 -22.13 18.54 26.82
N LYS A 35 -23.04 19.50 27.02
CA LYS A 35 -23.09 20.76 26.26
C LYS A 35 -21.76 21.52 26.24
N SER A 36 -21.02 21.51 27.35
CA SER A 36 -19.69 22.12 27.45
C SER A 36 -18.69 21.46 26.50
N THR A 37 -18.69 20.14 26.41
CA THR A 37 -17.84 19.35 25.50
C THR A 37 -18.22 19.57 24.04
N ILE A 38 -19.51 19.73 23.71
CA ILE A 38 -19.94 20.06 22.34
C ILE A 38 -19.54 21.49 21.97
N ALA A 39 -19.71 22.46 22.87
CA ALA A 39 -19.31 23.85 22.65
C ALA A 39 -17.79 23.95 22.42
N ASP A 40 -17.04 23.20 23.22
CA ASP A 40 -15.59 23.04 23.10
C ASP A 40 -15.17 22.39 21.77
N ALA A 41 -15.94 21.41 21.29
CA ALA A 41 -15.64 20.71 20.04
C ALA A 41 -15.97 21.53 18.78
N LEU A 42 -16.84 22.53 18.90
CA LEU A 42 -17.21 23.46 17.83
C LEU A 42 -16.38 24.75 17.83
N ASN A 43 -15.35 24.84 18.68
CA ASN A 43 -14.47 25.99 18.76
C ASN A 43 -13.27 25.83 17.78
N PRO A 44 -13.14 26.71 16.76
CA PRO A 44 -12.07 26.62 15.76
C PRO A 44 -10.67 26.94 16.31
N ASP A 45 -10.56 27.63 17.44
CA ASP A 45 -9.27 28.01 18.05
C ASP A 45 -8.64 26.87 18.88
N ARG A 46 -9.34 25.74 19.04
CA ARG A 46 -8.86 24.60 19.82
C ARG A 46 -8.22 23.57 18.90
N ARG A 47 -6.99 23.14 19.24
CA ARG A 47 -6.15 22.39 18.29
C ARG A 47 -6.71 21.02 17.85
N PHE A 48 -7.43 20.24 18.68
CA PHE A 48 -7.98 18.94 18.25
C PHE A 48 -9.17 18.45 19.12
N PRO A 49 -10.44 18.62 18.71
CA PRO A 49 -11.57 17.91 19.34
C PRO A 49 -11.50 16.38 19.16
N ASN A 50 -12.11 15.65 20.10
CA ASN A 50 -12.18 14.18 20.08
C ASN A 50 -12.96 13.68 18.84
N ASP A 51 -12.44 12.67 18.15
CA ASP A 51 -13.04 12.06 16.94
C ASP A 51 -14.44 11.51 17.21
N ASP A 52 -14.67 10.95 18.41
CA ASP A 52 -15.99 10.47 18.83
C ASP A 52 -16.99 11.62 18.97
N ALA A 53 -16.53 12.77 19.46
CA ALA A 53 -17.38 13.96 19.60
C ALA A 53 -17.71 14.56 18.23
N VAL A 54 -16.73 14.65 17.32
CA VAL A 54 -16.96 15.13 15.95
C VAL A 54 -17.90 14.19 15.20
N SER A 55 -17.66 12.89 15.26
CA SER A 55 -18.51 11.87 14.64
C SER A 55 -19.94 11.93 15.16
N ALA A 56 -20.12 12.00 16.50
CA ALA A 56 -21.43 12.09 17.12
C ALA A 56 -22.16 13.39 16.76
N ILE A 57 -21.46 14.53 16.72
CA ILE A 57 -22.04 15.82 16.32
C ILE A 57 -22.47 15.77 14.85
N VAL A 58 -21.63 15.26 13.94
CA VAL A 58 -21.97 15.15 12.51
C VAL A 58 -23.16 14.21 12.32
N ALA A 59 -23.17 13.06 13.00
CA ALA A 59 -24.29 12.11 12.94
C ALA A 59 -25.60 12.71 13.49
N ALA A 60 -25.52 13.56 14.52
CA ALA A 60 -26.68 14.24 15.09
C ALA A 60 -27.18 15.42 14.22
N LEU A 61 -26.31 16.00 13.39
CA LEU A 61 -26.63 17.07 12.44
C LEU A 61 -27.15 16.53 11.10
N CYS A 62 -26.72 15.33 10.68
CA CYS A 62 -27.14 14.72 9.43
C CYS A 62 -27.26 13.19 9.56
N GLN A 63 -28.46 12.65 9.31
CA GLN A 63 -28.73 11.20 9.38
C GLN A 63 -28.39 10.45 8.08
N ASP A 64 -27.85 11.12 7.06
CA ASP A 64 -27.38 10.47 5.83
C ASP A 64 -26.00 9.80 6.06
N PRO A 65 -25.89 8.46 5.97
CA PRO A 65 -24.63 7.75 6.16
C PRO A 65 -23.54 8.19 5.18
N GLY A 66 -23.89 8.52 3.93
CA GLY A 66 -22.92 8.95 2.93
C GLY A 66 -22.35 10.35 3.21
N TYR A 67 -23.16 11.21 3.83
CA TYR A 67 -22.75 12.54 4.23
C TYR A 67 -21.87 12.52 5.49
N HIS A 68 -22.22 11.69 6.48
CA HIS A 68 -21.38 11.43 7.67
C HIS A 68 -20.01 10.90 7.27
N GLU A 69 -19.97 9.92 6.37
CA GLU A 69 -18.73 9.33 5.90
C GLU A 69 -17.86 10.35 5.15
N THR A 70 -18.46 11.21 4.33
CA THR A 70 -17.75 12.28 3.61
C THR A 70 -17.12 13.29 4.59
N TRP A 71 -17.86 13.66 5.64
CA TRP A 71 -17.39 14.50 6.74
C TRP A 71 -16.21 13.90 7.48
N MET A 72 -16.35 12.64 7.93
CA MET A 72 -15.31 11.95 8.67
C MET A 72 -14.06 11.70 7.81
N ARG A 73 -14.22 11.37 6.52
CA ARG A 73 -13.08 11.29 5.58
C ARG A 73 -12.32 12.61 5.46
N ARG A 74 -13.02 13.76 5.37
CA ARG A 74 -12.35 15.07 5.32
C ARG A 74 -11.70 15.44 6.65
N TRP A 75 -12.35 15.14 7.77
CA TRP A 75 -11.82 15.34 9.11
C TRP A 75 -10.51 14.57 9.32
N TRP A 76 -10.49 13.27 8.99
CA TRP A 76 -9.29 12.44 9.07
C TRP A 76 -8.21 12.83 8.04
N TYR A 77 -8.60 13.28 6.85
CA TYR A 77 -7.67 13.81 5.84
C TYR A 77 -6.92 15.05 6.37
N LEU A 78 -7.63 16.00 6.97
CA LEU A 78 -7.04 17.23 7.51
C LEU A 78 -6.15 16.99 8.73
N ARG A 79 -6.35 15.87 9.43
CA ARG A 79 -5.49 15.41 10.53
C ARG A 79 -4.34 14.49 10.09
N GLY A 80 -4.16 14.24 8.79
CA GLY A 80 -3.13 13.32 8.29
C GLY A 80 -3.37 11.85 8.67
N LEU A 81 -4.58 11.50 9.12
CA LEU A 81 -4.90 10.17 9.64
C LEU A 81 -5.16 9.14 8.52
N HIS A 82 -5.51 9.56 7.30
CA HIS A 82 -5.59 8.65 6.16
C HIS A 82 -4.22 8.08 5.79
N GLY A 83 -4.02 6.77 6.00
CA GLY A 83 -2.90 6.02 5.43
C GLY A 83 -2.29 4.90 6.30
N ALA A 84 -2.34 4.96 7.64
CA ALA A 84 -1.75 3.92 8.50
C ALA A 84 -2.51 2.59 8.43
N GLU A 85 -3.79 2.63 8.04
CA GLU A 85 -4.59 1.44 7.71
C GLU A 85 -3.95 0.58 6.61
N ASN A 86 -3.10 1.19 5.77
CA ASN A 86 -2.59 0.57 4.54
C ASN A 86 -1.12 0.15 4.58
N THR A 87 -0.36 0.49 5.62
CA THR A 87 1.04 0.08 5.74
C THR A 87 1.16 -1.16 6.61
N VAL A 88 1.31 -2.31 5.96
CA VAL A 88 1.43 -3.62 6.63
C VAL A 88 2.69 -4.34 6.19
N THR A 89 3.36 -4.97 7.15
CA THR A 89 4.50 -5.83 6.91
C THR A 89 4.02 -7.28 6.98
N VAL A 90 4.18 -8.00 5.88
CA VAL A 90 3.92 -9.45 5.82
C VAL A 90 5.25 -10.16 5.90
N LYS A 91 5.42 -11.04 6.89
CA LYS A 91 6.63 -11.86 7.05
C LYS A 91 6.46 -13.16 6.27
N GLN A 92 7.52 -13.60 5.60
CA GLN A 92 7.54 -14.85 4.82
C GLN A 92 8.05 -16.07 5.62
N SER A 93 8.19 -15.91 6.93
CA SER A 93 8.63 -16.94 7.88
C SER A 93 7.69 -16.98 9.09
N LEU A 94 7.66 -18.12 9.78
CA LEU A 94 6.96 -18.24 11.06
C LEU A 94 7.77 -17.53 12.16
N PRO A 95 7.10 -16.90 13.13
CA PRO A 95 7.76 -16.42 14.34
C PRO A 95 8.38 -17.57 15.15
N ASP A 96 9.42 -17.28 15.94
CA ASP A 96 10.05 -18.28 16.81
C ASP A 96 9.10 -18.82 17.89
N LYS A 97 9.36 -20.06 18.34
CA LYS A 97 8.59 -20.68 19.42
C LYS A 97 9.00 -20.11 20.76
N SER A 98 8.01 -19.87 21.62
CA SER A 98 8.26 -19.64 23.04
C SER A 98 8.78 -20.92 23.71
N GLU A 99 9.80 -20.79 24.55
CA GLU A 99 10.40 -21.90 25.30
C GLU A 99 9.47 -22.43 26.41
N LEU A 100 8.67 -21.55 27.01
CA LEU A 100 7.68 -21.86 28.04
C LEU A 100 6.29 -22.11 27.43
N PHE A 101 6.11 -23.31 26.84
CA PHE A 101 4.80 -23.76 26.34
C PHE A 101 4.34 -25.05 27.03
N VAL A 102 3.27 -24.97 27.83
CA VAL A 102 2.71 -26.11 28.57
C VAL A 102 1.23 -26.31 28.24
N GLY A 103 0.82 -27.57 28.07
CA GLY A 103 -0.59 -27.96 27.94
C GLY A 103 -1.19 -27.85 26.53
N ARG A 104 -2.53 -27.77 26.45
CA ARG A 104 -3.31 -27.63 25.20
C ARG A 104 -3.24 -28.81 24.22
N GLY A 105 -2.71 -29.96 24.61
CA GLY A 105 -2.54 -31.13 23.75
C GLY A 105 -3.84 -31.59 23.06
N ALA A 106 -4.99 -31.46 23.71
CA ALA A 106 -6.28 -31.80 23.10
C ALA A 106 -6.65 -30.86 21.93
N VAL A 107 -6.41 -29.56 22.09
CA VAL A 107 -6.68 -28.54 21.05
C VAL A 107 -5.72 -28.73 19.88
N ILE A 108 -4.43 -28.92 20.17
CA ILE A 108 -3.39 -29.17 19.17
C ILE A 108 -3.72 -30.44 18.36
N ARG A 109 -4.04 -31.55 19.03
CA ARG A 109 -4.43 -32.80 18.35
C ARG A 109 -5.64 -32.59 17.45
N ARG A 110 -6.67 -31.89 17.93
CA ARG A 110 -7.86 -31.58 17.14
C ARG A 110 -7.51 -30.81 15.86
N MET A 111 -6.70 -29.76 15.96
CA MET A 111 -6.28 -28.98 14.79
C MET A 111 -5.46 -29.83 13.81
N LEU A 112 -4.50 -30.61 14.30
CA LEU A 112 -3.65 -31.44 13.45
C LEU A 112 -4.42 -32.57 12.75
N GLN A 113 -5.42 -33.15 13.41
CA GLN A 113 -6.30 -34.19 12.84
C GLN A 113 -7.28 -33.63 11.80
N SER A 114 -7.71 -32.38 11.95
CA SER A 114 -8.62 -31.72 11.00
C SER A 114 -7.95 -31.35 9.67
N VAL A 115 -6.62 -31.45 9.55
CA VAL A 115 -5.92 -31.19 8.30
C VAL A 115 -5.39 -32.52 7.75
N SER A 116 -5.84 -32.94 6.56
CA SER A 116 -5.48 -34.24 5.97
C SER A 116 -3.98 -34.35 5.67
N PRO A 117 -3.32 -35.52 5.86
CA PRO A 117 -1.89 -35.71 5.59
C PRO A 117 -1.50 -35.51 4.11
N ASP A 118 -2.40 -35.82 3.18
CA ASP A 118 -2.08 -35.95 1.76
C ASP A 118 -2.23 -34.63 0.97
N GLY A 119 -2.66 -33.55 1.62
CA GLY A 119 -2.83 -32.22 1.00
C GLY A 119 -3.94 -32.13 -0.07
N ARG A 120 -4.69 -33.21 -0.31
CA ARG A 120 -5.74 -33.31 -1.35
C ARG A 120 -7.12 -32.81 -0.92
N THR A 121 -7.30 -32.44 0.35
CA THR A 121 -8.57 -31.93 0.89
C THR A 121 -8.64 -30.40 0.82
N ALA A 122 -9.87 -29.86 0.92
CA ALA A 122 -10.15 -28.43 0.93
C ALA A 122 -9.31 -27.65 1.96
N ALA A 123 -9.11 -26.36 1.71
CA ALA A 123 -8.40 -25.45 2.60
C ALA A 123 -8.96 -25.51 4.03
N ALA A 124 -8.07 -25.58 5.01
CA ALA A 124 -8.45 -25.60 6.42
C ALA A 124 -8.33 -24.19 7.02
N CYS A 125 -9.39 -23.71 7.68
CA CYS A 125 -9.39 -22.44 8.39
C CYS A 125 -9.69 -22.66 9.87
N PHE A 126 -8.84 -22.15 10.76
CA PHE A 126 -9.01 -22.23 12.21
C PHE A 126 -9.07 -20.84 12.82
N ALA A 127 -10.07 -20.57 13.65
CA ALA A 127 -10.22 -19.31 14.38
C ALA A 127 -10.07 -19.54 15.89
N LEU A 128 -8.95 -19.08 16.44
CA LEU A 128 -8.59 -19.12 17.85
C LEU A 128 -9.08 -17.83 18.53
N THR A 129 -10.16 -17.93 19.31
CA THR A 129 -10.81 -16.76 19.94
C THR A 129 -10.66 -16.79 21.44
N GLY A 130 -10.58 -15.65 22.13
CA GLY A 130 -10.51 -15.60 23.59
C GLY A 130 -9.89 -14.33 24.16
N LEU A 131 -9.93 -14.17 25.49
CA LEU A 131 -9.42 -12.98 26.19
C LEU A 131 -7.92 -12.75 25.99
N ALA A 132 -7.44 -11.53 26.27
CA ALA A 132 -6.03 -11.20 26.22
C ALA A 132 -5.23 -12.00 27.26
N GLY A 133 -3.94 -12.27 27.00
CA GLY A 133 -3.09 -13.07 27.89
C GLY A 133 -3.34 -14.59 27.89
N MET A 134 -4.36 -15.09 27.18
CA MET A 134 -4.70 -16.53 27.12
C MET A 134 -3.77 -17.40 26.25
N GLY A 135 -2.76 -16.80 25.60
CA GLY A 135 -1.78 -17.53 24.77
C GLY A 135 -2.27 -17.94 23.38
N LYS A 136 -3.25 -17.23 22.79
CA LYS A 136 -3.80 -17.54 21.45
C LYS A 136 -2.72 -17.50 20.37
N THR A 137 -1.94 -16.43 20.34
CA THR A 137 -0.82 -16.21 19.41
C THR A 137 0.26 -17.28 19.60
N THR A 138 0.67 -17.54 20.83
CA THR A 138 1.63 -18.60 21.17
C THR A 138 1.17 -19.98 20.72
N LEU A 139 -0.12 -20.32 20.95
CA LEU A 139 -0.72 -21.57 20.50
C LEU A 139 -0.76 -21.66 18.97
N ALA A 140 -1.14 -20.58 18.29
CA ALA A 140 -1.19 -20.54 16.82
C ALA A 140 0.20 -20.74 16.20
N ILE A 141 1.23 -20.06 16.71
CA ILE A 141 2.62 -20.23 16.30
C ILE A 141 3.10 -21.66 16.56
N HIS A 142 2.83 -22.21 17.75
CA HIS A 142 3.23 -23.58 18.09
C HIS A 142 2.59 -24.61 17.13
N VAL A 143 1.30 -24.47 16.85
CA VAL A 143 0.58 -25.35 15.90
C VAL A 143 1.08 -25.15 14.48
N ALA A 144 1.35 -23.92 14.04
CA ALA A 144 1.89 -23.61 12.72
C ALA A 144 3.23 -24.33 12.48
N HIS A 145 4.14 -24.25 13.45
CA HIS A 145 5.41 -24.98 13.41
C HIS A 145 5.21 -26.50 13.40
N GLU A 146 4.27 -27.02 14.18
CA GLU A 146 3.97 -28.45 14.19
C GLU A 146 3.41 -28.92 12.84
N MET A 147 2.59 -28.10 12.18
CA MET A 147 2.11 -28.35 10.83
C MET A 147 3.25 -28.29 9.81
N TYR A 148 4.14 -27.29 9.93
CA TYR A 148 5.30 -27.11 9.06
C TYR A 148 6.30 -28.27 9.16
N ARG A 149 6.47 -28.87 10.35
CA ARG A 149 7.30 -30.08 10.53
C ARG A 149 6.73 -31.33 9.87
N ARG A 150 5.40 -31.43 9.80
CA ARG A 150 4.71 -32.63 9.32
C ARG A 150 4.39 -32.58 7.82
N ARG A 151 4.54 -31.42 7.17
CA ARG A 151 3.98 -31.14 5.83
C ARG A 151 4.87 -30.16 5.08
N THR A 152 4.86 -30.24 3.76
CA THR A 152 5.50 -29.24 2.90
C THR A 152 4.53 -28.12 2.52
N PHE A 153 4.93 -26.89 2.76
CA PHE A 153 4.27 -25.67 2.29
C PHE A 153 5.21 -24.93 1.34
N ASP A 154 4.67 -24.37 0.27
CA ASP A 154 5.46 -23.65 -0.73
C ASP A 154 5.84 -22.26 -0.22
N LYS A 155 4.93 -21.62 0.56
CA LYS A 155 5.15 -20.32 1.20
C LYS A 155 4.46 -20.23 2.57
N VAL A 156 5.07 -19.47 3.46
CA VAL A 156 4.49 -19.07 4.76
C VAL A 156 4.20 -17.57 4.70
N LEU A 157 3.04 -17.15 5.22
CA LEU A 157 2.67 -15.74 5.33
C LEU A 157 2.18 -15.45 6.75
N PHE A 158 2.90 -14.58 7.47
CA PHE A 158 2.51 -14.11 8.79
C PHE A 158 2.23 -12.61 8.76
N VAL A 159 1.11 -12.21 9.37
CA VAL A 159 0.72 -10.80 9.50
C VAL A 159 -0.01 -10.54 10.83
N ASN A 160 0.36 -9.45 11.49
CA ASN A 160 -0.38 -8.90 12.63
C ASN A 160 -1.38 -7.85 12.13
N LEU A 161 -2.67 -8.06 12.36
CA LEU A 161 -3.81 -7.30 11.85
C LEU A 161 -4.26 -6.13 12.75
N ARG A 162 -3.62 -5.96 13.92
CA ARG A 162 -3.66 -4.75 14.76
C ARG A 162 -5.06 -4.34 15.23
N ALA A 163 -5.93 -5.29 15.56
CA ALA A 163 -7.30 -5.00 15.97
C ALA A 163 -7.46 -4.14 17.23
N VAL A 164 -6.45 -4.12 18.11
CA VAL A 164 -6.57 -3.53 19.46
C VAL A 164 -5.25 -2.87 19.90
N ASP A 165 -4.67 -2.03 19.04
CA ASP A 165 -3.69 -1.07 19.55
C ASP A 165 -4.47 -0.02 20.37
N ASN A 166 -4.08 0.20 21.64
CA ASN A 166 -4.69 1.20 22.54
C ASN A 166 -4.44 2.66 22.12
N ASP A 167 -4.00 2.88 20.89
CA ASP A 167 -3.76 4.19 20.30
C ASP A 167 -4.96 4.55 19.41
N PRO A 168 -5.75 5.59 19.75
CA PRO A 168 -6.88 6.05 18.95
C PRO A 168 -6.50 6.45 17.51
N SER A 169 -5.22 6.66 17.22
CA SER A 169 -4.70 6.96 15.88
C SER A 169 -4.39 5.71 15.04
N LEU A 170 -4.52 4.50 15.62
CA LEU A 170 -4.25 3.22 14.99
C LEU A 170 -5.54 2.46 14.67
N HIS A 171 -5.85 2.37 13.39
CA HIS A 171 -6.96 1.54 12.88
C HIS A 171 -6.45 0.14 12.49
N ALA A 172 -7.32 -0.86 12.65
CA ALA A 172 -7.05 -2.22 12.20
C ALA A 172 -6.66 -2.24 10.71
N VAL A 173 -5.70 -3.10 10.34
CA VAL A 173 -5.14 -3.11 8.98
C VAL A 173 -6.23 -3.43 7.95
N ALA A 174 -6.32 -2.61 6.90
CA ALA A 174 -7.27 -2.84 5.83
C ALA A 174 -6.93 -4.13 5.05
N PRO A 175 -7.90 -5.00 4.73
CA PRO A 175 -7.64 -6.25 3.98
C PRO A 175 -7.00 -6.00 2.62
N ASN A 176 -7.33 -4.87 2.01
CA ASN A 176 -6.80 -4.46 0.71
C ASN A 176 -5.27 -4.28 0.72
N ALA A 177 -4.71 -3.80 1.83
CA ALA A 177 -3.29 -3.61 2.01
C ALA A 177 -2.55 -4.94 2.28
N VAL A 178 -3.16 -5.81 3.08
CA VAL A 178 -2.62 -7.17 3.33
C VAL A 178 -2.56 -7.96 2.04
N LEU A 179 -3.64 -7.95 1.24
CA LEU A 179 -3.68 -8.66 -0.05
C LEU A 179 -2.65 -8.13 -1.04
N GLU A 180 -2.40 -6.82 -1.05
CA GLU A 180 -1.34 -6.27 -1.90
C GLU A 180 0.03 -6.85 -1.55
N GLN A 181 0.36 -6.95 -0.26
CA GLN A 181 1.62 -7.54 0.20
C GLN A 181 1.67 -9.06 0.04
N PHE A 182 0.54 -9.77 0.20
CA PHE A 182 0.44 -11.20 -0.11
C PHE A 182 0.74 -11.45 -1.59
N LEU A 183 0.10 -10.70 -2.50
CA LEU A 183 0.31 -10.84 -3.94
C LEU A 183 1.76 -10.54 -4.33
N ARG A 184 2.39 -9.50 -3.76
CA ARG A 184 3.83 -9.23 -3.95
C ARG A 184 4.69 -10.39 -3.45
N SER A 185 4.39 -10.93 -2.27
CA SER A 185 5.13 -12.05 -1.66
C SER A 185 5.00 -13.35 -2.46
N LEU A 186 3.91 -13.49 -3.22
CA LEU A 186 3.67 -14.59 -4.14
C LEU A 186 4.24 -14.32 -5.56
N GLY A 187 4.99 -13.24 -5.77
CA GLY A 187 5.68 -12.94 -7.03
C GLY A 187 4.88 -12.13 -8.05
N VAL A 188 3.75 -11.53 -7.66
CA VAL A 188 2.99 -10.65 -8.56
C VAL A 188 3.67 -9.27 -8.63
N SER A 189 4.08 -8.88 -9.84
CA SER A 189 4.66 -7.55 -10.10
C SER A 189 3.69 -6.42 -9.69
N PRO A 190 4.16 -5.29 -9.12
CA PRO A 190 3.31 -4.19 -8.65
C PRO A 190 2.33 -3.65 -9.70
N SER A 191 2.71 -3.65 -10.99
CA SER A 191 1.85 -3.21 -12.08
C SER A 191 0.71 -4.18 -12.40
N LYS A 192 0.84 -5.46 -12.00
CA LYS A 192 -0.15 -6.54 -12.21
C LYS A 192 -1.08 -6.74 -11.01
N ILE A 193 -0.96 -5.92 -9.95
CA ILE A 193 -1.82 -6.03 -8.77
C ILE A 193 -3.07 -5.16 -8.96
N PRO A 194 -4.28 -5.75 -8.92
CA PRO A 194 -5.52 -4.98 -9.05
C PRO A 194 -5.67 -3.91 -7.96
N HIS A 195 -6.43 -2.85 -8.22
CA HIS A 195 -6.58 -1.75 -7.26
C HIS A 195 -7.68 -1.97 -6.22
N ASP A 196 -8.75 -2.68 -6.57
CA ASP A 196 -9.92 -2.94 -5.73
C ASP A 196 -9.80 -4.25 -4.93
N LEU A 197 -10.54 -4.31 -3.81
CA LEU A 197 -10.47 -5.41 -2.86
C LEU A 197 -10.96 -6.74 -3.46
N ASN A 198 -12.03 -6.71 -4.26
CA ASN A 198 -12.65 -7.92 -4.79
C ASN A 198 -11.74 -8.59 -5.82
N SER A 199 -11.16 -7.83 -6.75
CA SER A 199 -10.21 -8.33 -7.74
C SER A 199 -8.93 -8.85 -7.11
N LYS A 200 -8.39 -8.16 -6.08
CA LYS A 200 -7.24 -8.67 -5.33
C LYS A 200 -7.55 -9.99 -4.62
N THR A 201 -8.74 -10.09 -4.02
CA THR A 201 -9.20 -11.32 -3.34
C THR A 201 -9.30 -12.47 -4.33
N ALA A 202 -9.91 -12.23 -5.50
CA ALA A 202 -10.01 -13.24 -6.56
C ALA A 202 -8.63 -13.68 -7.06
N ARG A 203 -7.71 -12.73 -7.27
CA ARG A 203 -6.33 -13.02 -7.68
C ARG A 203 -5.58 -13.85 -6.64
N PHE A 204 -5.70 -13.48 -5.36
CA PHE A 204 -5.06 -14.20 -4.26
C PHE A 204 -5.57 -15.64 -4.14
N ARG A 205 -6.90 -15.84 -4.19
CA ARG A 205 -7.51 -17.17 -4.21
C ARG A 205 -7.08 -18.00 -5.40
N GLY A 206 -7.02 -17.41 -6.59
CA GLY A 206 -6.50 -18.04 -7.80
C GLY A 206 -5.09 -18.60 -7.62
N LEU A 207 -4.17 -17.81 -7.04
CA LEU A 207 -2.80 -18.27 -6.74
C LEU A 207 -2.77 -19.35 -5.64
N SER A 208 -3.67 -19.28 -4.66
CA SER A 208 -3.72 -20.28 -3.59
C SER A 208 -4.11 -21.68 -4.09
N ARG A 209 -4.72 -21.79 -5.28
CA ARG A 209 -5.07 -23.10 -5.88
C ARG A 209 -3.87 -23.86 -6.44
N SER A 210 -2.81 -23.15 -6.84
CA SER A 210 -1.57 -23.73 -7.36
C SER A 210 -0.43 -23.74 -6.35
N THR A 211 -0.62 -23.09 -5.19
CA THR A 211 0.44 -22.87 -4.20
C THR A 211 -0.07 -23.23 -2.81
N ARG A 212 0.63 -24.13 -2.11
CA ARG A 212 0.27 -24.55 -0.75
C ARG A 212 0.76 -23.52 0.27
N LEU A 213 -0.18 -22.78 0.84
CA LEU A 213 0.11 -21.68 1.76
C LEU A 213 -0.16 -22.06 3.22
N LEU A 214 0.74 -21.65 4.12
CA LEU A 214 0.48 -21.58 5.55
C LEU A 214 0.36 -20.11 5.96
N ILE A 215 -0.84 -19.70 6.36
CA ILE A 215 -1.17 -18.31 6.66
C ILE A 215 -1.49 -18.18 8.13
N LEU A 216 -0.83 -17.24 8.82
CA LEU A 216 -1.12 -16.89 10.21
C LEU A 216 -1.53 -15.41 10.29
N LEU A 217 -2.81 -15.18 10.56
CA LEU A 217 -3.46 -13.88 10.74
C LEU A 217 -3.61 -13.61 12.24
N ASP A 218 -2.70 -12.83 12.82
CA ASP A 218 -2.70 -12.54 14.26
C ASP A 218 -3.48 -11.24 14.57
N ASN A 219 -4.18 -11.19 15.69
CA ASN A 219 -4.95 -10.04 16.16
C ASN A 219 -5.99 -9.49 15.17
N ALA A 220 -6.84 -10.38 14.64
CA ALA A 220 -7.95 -9.99 13.77
C ALA A 220 -9.05 -9.24 14.53
N LYS A 221 -9.60 -8.19 13.92
CA LYS A 221 -10.65 -7.33 14.48
C LYS A 221 -12.00 -8.01 14.35
N ASP A 222 -12.37 -8.37 13.14
CA ASP A 222 -13.66 -8.97 12.85
C ASP A 222 -13.55 -9.93 11.66
N ALA A 223 -14.66 -10.59 11.35
CA ALA A 223 -14.71 -11.57 10.26
C ALA A 223 -14.57 -10.92 8.89
N ASP A 224 -15.05 -9.69 8.72
CA ASP A 224 -15.02 -9.01 7.42
C ASP A 224 -13.60 -8.58 7.06
N GLN A 225 -12.75 -8.31 8.06
CA GLN A 225 -11.32 -8.11 7.87
C GLN A 225 -10.61 -9.36 7.31
N VAL A 226 -10.95 -10.55 7.79
CA VAL A 226 -10.19 -11.79 7.48
C VAL A 226 -10.77 -12.60 6.32
N LYS A 227 -12.08 -12.51 6.03
CA LYS A 227 -12.71 -13.23 4.90
C LYS A 227 -11.98 -13.07 3.55
N PRO A 228 -11.51 -11.87 3.16
CA PRO A 228 -10.74 -11.69 1.93
C PRO A 228 -9.36 -12.37 1.95
N LEU A 229 -8.81 -12.61 3.15
CA LEU A 229 -7.45 -13.08 3.38
C LEU A 229 -7.33 -14.61 3.51
N ILE A 230 -8.46 -15.32 3.52
CA ILE A 230 -8.50 -16.78 3.64
C ILE A 230 -8.23 -17.41 2.26
N ALA A 231 -7.21 -18.27 2.20
CA ALA A 231 -6.91 -19.09 1.04
C ALA A 231 -7.95 -20.21 0.87
N ASP A 232 -8.35 -20.49 -0.36
CA ASP A 232 -9.37 -21.50 -0.71
C ASP A 232 -8.78 -22.73 -1.43
N GLY A 233 -7.50 -22.69 -1.80
CA GLY A 233 -6.85 -23.79 -2.51
C GLY A 233 -6.55 -25.04 -1.66
N PRO A 234 -6.50 -26.23 -2.29
CA PRO A 234 -6.26 -27.49 -1.59
C PRO A 234 -4.89 -27.49 -0.90
N GLY A 235 -4.85 -28.03 0.32
CA GLY A 235 -3.64 -28.06 1.13
C GLY A 235 -3.23 -26.73 1.77
N CYS A 236 -3.96 -25.63 1.52
CA CYS A 236 -3.75 -24.38 2.25
C CYS A 236 -4.29 -24.46 3.68
N VAL A 237 -3.61 -23.80 4.61
CA VAL A 237 -4.02 -23.69 6.01
C VAL A 237 -4.00 -22.23 6.45
N THR A 238 -5.10 -21.73 6.99
CA THR A 238 -5.22 -20.39 7.57
C THR A 238 -5.51 -20.48 9.06
N LEU A 239 -4.63 -19.92 9.88
CA LEU A 239 -4.76 -19.77 11.33
C LEU A 239 -5.08 -18.32 11.66
N ILE A 240 -6.14 -18.07 12.42
CA ILE A 240 -6.62 -16.74 12.78
C ILE A 240 -6.65 -16.63 14.30
N THR A 241 -6.07 -15.58 14.87
CA THR A 241 -6.26 -15.25 16.29
C THR A 241 -7.12 -13.99 16.41
N SER A 242 -8.05 -13.96 17.37
CA SER A 242 -8.88 -12.78 17.64
C SER A 242 -9.34 -12.73 19.09
N ARG A 243 -9.61 -11.51 19.58
CA ARG A 243 -10.36 -11.33 20.84
C ARG A 243 -11.87 -11.50 20.62
N ASN A 244 -12.34 -11.28 19.40
CA ASN A 244 -13.74 -11.41 19.01
C ASN A 244 -14.07 -12.84 18.57
N ARG A 245 -15.36 -13.22 18.68
CA ARG A 245 -15.81 -14.59 18.38
C ARG A 245 -15.82 -14.95 16.89
N LEU A 246 -15.70 -13.96 15.99
CA LEU A 246 -15.71 -14.13 14.53
C LEU A 246 -16.89 -14.99 14.02
N SER A 247 -18.08 -14.77 14.58
CA SER A 247 -19.25 -15.65 14.39
C SER A 247 -19.69 -15.83 12.93
N SER A 248 -19.41 -14.85 12.06
CA SER A 248 -19.79 -14.87 10.65
C SER A 248 -18.79 -15.59 9.72
N LEU A 249 -17.75 -16.23 10.26
CA LEU A 249 -16.88 -17.17 9.53
C LEU A 249 -17.46 -18.59 9.63
N ASN A 250 -18.36 -18.94 8.70
CA ASN A 250 -19.09 -20.22 8.76
C ASN A 250 -18.20 -21.45 8.47
N ASP A 251 -17.22 -21.31 7.58
CA ASP A 251 -16.36 -22.42 7.13
C ASP A 251 -15.11 -22.61 8.01
N ALA A 252 -14.95 -21.81 9.07
CA ALA A 252 -13.81 -21.89 9.98
C ALA A 252 -14.10 -22.77 11.20
N VAL A 253 -13.15 -23.63 11.55
CA VAL A 253 -13.15 -24.38 12.81
C VAL A 253 -12.83 -23.41 13.94
N ARG A 254 -13.87 -22.98 14.66
CA ARG A 254 -13.76 -22.05 15.79
C ARG A 254 -13.36 -22.77 17.07
N LEU A 255 -12.34 -22.26 17.74
CA LEU A 255 -11.77 -22.78 18.97
C LEU A 255 -11.70 -21.65 20.01
N ASN A 256 -12.55 -21.72 21.03
CA ASN A 256 -12.52 -20.78 22.14
C ASN A 256 -11.43 -21.17 23.14
N ILE A 257 -10.40 -20.33 23.25
CA ILE A 257 -9.25 -20.54 24.12
C ILE A 257 -9.52 -19.84 25.46
N ALA A 258 -9.85 -20.66 26.47
CA ALA A 258 -9.96 -20.25 27.87
C ALA A 258 -8.59 -20.26 28.56
N GLY A 259 -8.52 -20.05 29.89
CA GLY A 259 -7.31 -20.28 30.69
C GLY A 259 -6.75 -21.71 30.55
N LEU A 260 -5.56 -21.95 31.09
CA LEU A 260 -5.03 -23.31 31.22
C LEU A 260 -5.98 -24.14 32.07
N ARG A 261 -6.02 -25.46 31.84
CA ARG A 261 -6.66 -26.31 32.84
C ARG A 261 -5.87 -26.22 34.13
N ARG A 262 -6.55 -26.25 35.27
CA ARG A 262 -5.89 -26.10 36.59
C ARG A 262 -4.70 -27.06 36.76
N ASP A 263 -4.80 -28.29 36.28
CA ASP A 263 -3.70 -29.26 36.33
C ASP A 263 -2.52 -28.87 35.42
N GLU A 264 -2.77 -28.25 34.26
CA GLU A 264 -1.75 -27.72 33.35
C GLU A 264 -1.06 -26.49 33.97
N ALA A 265 -1.81 -25.61 34.66
CA ALA A 265 -1.26 -24.48 35.39
C ALA A 265 -0.38 -24.92 36.57
N ILE A 266 -0.81 -25.96 37.31
CA ILE A 266 0.00 -26.57 38.39
C ILE A 266 1.27 -27.21 37.81
N GLN A 267 1.17 -27.89 36.66
CA GLN A 267 2.33 -28.46 35.98
C GLN A 267 3.35 -27.38 35.59
N LEU A 268 2.88 -26.23 35.11
CA LEU A 268 3.73 -25.08 34.82
C LEU A 268 4.36 -24.51 36.11
N LEU A 269 3.62 -24.37 37.20
CA LEU A 269 4.19 -23.90 38.46
C LEU A 269 5.31 -24.83 38.95
N ARG A 270 5.11 -26.15 38.87
CA ARG A 270 6.11 -27.14 39.29
C ARG A 270 7.42 -27.12 38.52
N SER A 271 7.47 -26.49 37.34
CA SER A 271 8.72 -26.42 36.58
C SER A 271 9.75 -25.46 37.18
N VAL A 272 9.37 -24.68 38.19
CA VAL A 272 10.22 -23.65 38.82
C VAL A 272 10.28 -23.87 40.33
N GLN A 273 11.44 -23.65 40.96
CA GLN A 273 11.57 -23.67 42.41
C GLN A 273 10.95 -22.39 43.03
N PRO A 274 10.31 -22.44 44.21
CA PRO A 274 10.25 -23.56 45.18
C PRO A 274 9.08 -24.54 44.95
N PHE A 275 8.39 -24.49 43.81
CA PHE A 275 7.11 -25.18 43.64
C PHE A 275 7.19 -26.67 43.31
N GLY A 276 8.38 -27.19 42.97
CA GLY A 276 8.58 -28.57 42.51
C GLY A 276 7.92 -29.62 43.43
N ASP A 277 8.20 -29.54 44.72
CA ASP A 277 7.69 -30.47 45.75
C ASP A 277 6.56 -29.88 46.62
N THR A 278 6.03 -28.71 46.25
CA THR A 278 4.99 -28.04 47.03
C THR A 278 3.65 -28.79 46.95
N ASP A 279 2.87 -28.75 48.05
CA ASP A 279 1.54 -29.33 48.09
C ASP A 279 0.63 -28.78 46.98
N THR A 280 -0.15 -29.68 46.38
CA THR A 280 -1.04 -29.38 45.26
C THR A 280 -2.13 -28.38 45.67
N SER A 281 -2.51 -28.32 46.95
CA SER A 281 -3.51 -27.34 47.42
C SER A 281 -3.01 -25.90 47.36
N THR A 282 -1.75 -25.65 47.71
CA THR A 282 -1.10 -24.33 47.61
C THR A 282 -0.98 -23.90 46.15
N LEU A 283 -0.47 -24.78 45.29
CA LEU A 283 -0.34 -24.51 43.85
C LEU A 283 -1.70 -24.25 43.18
N ARG A 284 -2.74 -24.97 43.61
CA ARG A 284 -4.12 -24.75 43.13
C ARG A 284 -4.66 -23.38 43.51
N GLN A 285 -4.31 -22.85 44.69
CA GLN A 285 -4.69 -21.52 45.12
C GLN A 285 -3.93 -20.43 44.35
N ILE A 286 -2.62 -20.60 44.15
CA ILE A 286 -1.80 -19.67 43.33
C ILE A 286 -2.38 -19.59 41.92
N ALA A 287 -2.60 -20.73 41.26
CA ALA A 287 -3.18 -20.78 39.93
C ALA A 287 -4.59 -20.15 39.86
N ALA A 288 -5.40 -20.31 40.91
CA ALA A 288 -6.72 -19.68 41.00
C ALA A 288 -6.65 -18.15 41.07
N LEU A 289 -5.74 -17.61 41.90
CA LEU A 289 -5.55 -16.15 42.05
C LEU A 289 -5.04 -15.51 40.75
N LEU A 290 -4.27 -16.26 39.97
CA LEU A 290 -3.78 -15.86 38.65
C LEU A 290 -4.78 -16.23 37.52
N HIS A 291 -6.00 -16.63 37.88
CA HIS A 291 -7.10 -16.99 36.98
C HIS A 291 -6.75 -18.02 35.91
N ASP A 292 -5.77 -18.89 36.17
CA ASP A 292 -5.23 -19.87 35.22
C ASP A 292 -4.76 -19.24 33.88
N VAL A 293 -4.41 -17.96 33.89
CA VAL A 293 -4.01 -17.22 32.68
C VAL A 293 -2.52 -17.46 32.43
N PRO A 294 -2.12 -18.00 31.26
CA PRO A 294 -0.72 -18.25 30.93
C PRO A 294 0.21 -17.04 31.15
N MET A 295 -0.20 -15.85 30.70
CA MET A 295 0.62 -14.65 30.83
C MET A 295 0.81 -14.21 32.29
N SER A 296 -0.23 -14.30 33.12
CA SER A 296 -0.13 -14.01 34.56
C SER A 296 0.75 -15.01 35.28
N LEU A 297 0.63 -16.30 34.93
CA LEU A 297 1.49 -17.37 35.47
C LEU A 297 2.95 -17.16 35.06
N ALA A 298 3.22 -16.87 33.80
CA ALA A 298 4.57 -16.64 33.31
C ALA A 298 5.21 -15.41 33.98
N ALA A 299 4.50 -14.28 34.05
CA ALA A 299 4.99 -13.09 34.75
C ALA A 299 5.21 -13.32 36.25
N PHE A 300 4.38 -14.15 36.89
CA PHE A 300 4.56 -14.55 38.29
C PHE A 300 5.82 -15.43 38.48
N LEU A 301 6.07 -16.37 37.57
CA LEU A 301 7.23 -17.26 37.68
C LEU A 301 8.57 -16.50 37.60
N VAL A 302 8.65 -15.45 36.77
CA VAL A 302 9.81 -14.55 36.74
C VAL A 302 10.05 -13.90 38.11
N HIS A 303 8.99 -13.45 38.78
CA HIS A 303 9.10 -12.87 40.12
C HIS A 303 9.60 -13.89 41.16
N VAL A 304 9.19 -15.14 41.03
CA VAL A 304 9.60 -16.24 41.91
C VAL A 304 11.08 -16.58 41.73
N GLU A 305 11.59 -16.59 40.51
CA GLU A 305 13.02 -16.79 40.22
C GLU A 305 13.89 -15.68 40.85
N GLY A 306 13.37 -14.46 40.95
CA GLY A 306 14.02 -13.36 41.66
C GLY A 306 13.95 -13.44 43.20
N HIS A 307 13.13 -14.34 43.76
CA HIS A 307 12.89 -14.50 45.20
C HIS A 307 12.88 -15.98 45.60
N THR A 308 13.97 -16.67 45.30
CA THR A 308 14.13 -18.11 45.59
C THR A 308 14.18 -18.45 47.08
N ASP A 309 14.47 -17.46 47.94
CA ASP A 309 14.47 -17.61 49.40
C ASP A 309 13.07 -17.79 50.00
N TRP A 310 12.02 -17.42 49.26
CA TRP A 310 10.65 -17.49 49.75
C TRP A 310 10.06 -18.86 49.49
N SER A 311 9.32 -19.38 50.46
CA SER A 311 8.51 -20.59 50.34
C SER A 311 7.28 -20.36 49.45
N ALA A 312 6.72 -21.44 48.92
CA ALA A 312 5.49 -21.36 48.12
C ALA A 312 4.29 -20.75 48.89
N THR A 313 4.25 -20.91 50.21
CA THR A 313 3.20 -20.34 51.07
C THR A 313 3.36 -18.82 51.21
N GLU A 314 4.59 -18.32 51.33
CA GLU A 314 4.86 -16.87 51.39
C GLU A 314 4.48 -16.19 50.07
N HIS A 315 4.82 -16.81 48.93
CA HIS A 315 4.37 -16.37 47.60
C HIS A 315 2.84 -16.31 47.50
N LEU A 316 2.13 -17.33 48.00
CA LEU A 316 0.67 -17.36 48.02
C LEU A 316 0.07 -16.24 48.88
N ASP A 317 0.61 -15.99 50.07
CA ASP A 317 0.10 -14.96 50.98
C ASP A 317 0.33 -13.55 50.43
N ARG A 318 1.45 -13.34 49.74
CA ARG A 318 1.71 -12.10 49.01
C ARG A 318 0.70 -11.89 47.89
N LEU A 319 0.41 -12.92 47.10
CA LEU A 319 -0.62 -12.85 46.05
C LEU A 319 -1.99 -12.50 46.61
N LYS A 320 -2.39 -13.08 47.76
CA LYS A 320 -3.67 -12.75 48.41
C LYS A 320 -3.76 -11.28 48.82
N THR A 321 -2.64 -10.69 49.22
CA THR A 321 -2.57 -9.27 49.61
C THR A 321 -2.68 -8.34 48.39
N LEU A 322 -2.04 -8.72 47.28
CA LEU A 322 -1.99 -7.89 46.07
C LEU A 322 -3.23 -8.05 45.18
N LEU A 323 -3.93 -9.19 45.27
CA LEU A 323 -5.14 -9.50 44.50
C LEU A 323 -6.32 -9.87 45.44
N PRO A 324 -6.76 -8.96 46.33
CA PRO A 324 -7.78 -9.28 47.33
C PRO A 324 -9.15 -9.63 46.70
N ASN A 325 -9.47 -9.01 45.56
CA ASN A 325 -10.73 -9.25 44.85
C ASN A 325 -10.74 -10.62 44.13
N ALA A 326 -9.60 -11.08 43.61
CA ALA A 326 -9.48 -12.41 43.01
C ALA A 326 -9.61 -13.53 44.07
N ALA A 327 -9.12 -13.27 45.29
CA ALA A 327 -9.29 -14.17 46.42
C ALA A 327 -10.77 -14.32 46.83
N ALA A 328 -11.58 -13.26 46.70
CA ALA A 328 -13.02 -13.31 46.96
C ALA A 328 -13.78 -14.11 45.87
N ALA A 329 -13.44 -13.92 44.59
CA ALA A 329 -14.04 -14.64 43.46
C ALA A 329 -13.76 -16.16 43.49
N SER A 330 -12.62 -16.58 44.04
CA SER A 330 -12.26 -17.99 44.19
C SER A 330 -13.19 -18.82 45.09
N ARG A 331 -14.12 -18.18 45.82
CA ARG A 331 -15.08 -18.83 46.72
C ARG A 331 -16.36 -19.32 46.03
N ASP A 332 -16.68 -18.83 44.83
CA ASP A 332 -17.93 -19.17 44.14
C ASP A 332 -17.65 -19.99 42.87
N PRO A 333 -17.72 -21.34 42.92
CA PRO A 333 -17.39 -22.20 41.80
C PRO A 333 -18.47 -22.10 40.70
N GLY A 334 -18.29 -21.17 39.76
CA GLY A 334 -19.17 -21.02 38.61
C GLY A 334 -19.26 -19.61 38.01
N SER A 335 -18.77 -18.57 38.71
CA SER A 335 -18.73 -17.23 38.12
C SER A 335 -17.65 -17.17 37.04
N ALA A 336 -18.03 -16.73 35.83
CA ALA A 336 -17.07 -16.51 34.76
C ALA A 336 -16.23 -15.27 35.10
N VAL A 337 -14.91 -15.44 35.19
CA VAL A 337 -13.97 -14.33 35.42
C VAL A 337 -14.13 -13.29 34.31
N GLY A 338 -14.40 -12.05 34.70
CA GLY A 338 -14.58 -10.95 33.78
C GLY A 338 -13.26 -10.51 33.11
N PRO A 339 -13.32 -9.87 31.92
CA PRO A 339 -12.13 -9.36 31.24
C PRO A 339 -11.30 -8.37 32.09
N ALA A 340 -11.95 -7.54 32.89
CA ALA A 340 -11.29 -6.56 33.76
C ALA A 340 -10.49 -7.21 34.91
N GLU A 341 -10.97 -8.33 35.45
CA GLU A 341 -10.27 -9.06 36.52
C GLU A 341 -9.01 -9.75 35.98
N VAL A 342 -9.11 -10.36 34.79
CA VAL A 342 -7.95 -10.94 34.09
C VAL A 342 -6.91 -9.87 33.80
N GLU A 343 -7.33 -8.72 33.26
CA GLU A 343 -6.42 -7.62 32.94
C GLU A 343 -5.73 -7.07 34.20
N ALA A 344 -6.47 -6.86 35.28
CA ALA A 344 -5.91 -6.43 36.56
C ALA A 344 -4.87 -7.42 37.08
N ALA A 345 -5.15 -8.72 37.05
CA ALA A 345 -4.20 -9.75 37.47
C ALA A 345 -2.92 -9.73 36.63
N ILE A 346 -3.02 -9.58 35.29
CA ILE A 346 -1.86 -9.45 34.40
C ILE A 346 -1.04 -8.20 34.77
N LEU A 347 -1.68 -7.03 34.88
CA LEU A 347 -1.00 -5.77 35.18
C LEU A 347 -0.31 -5.79 36.55
N THR A 348 -0.92 -6.41 37.56
CA THR A 348 -0.30 -6.60 38.88
C THR A 348 0.95 -7.47 38.80
N GLN A 349 0.91 -8.59 38.07
CA GLN A 349 2.10 -9.44 37.92
C GLN A 349 3.21 -8.77 37.11
N LEU A 350 2.86 -8.03 36.05
CA LEU A 350 3.83 -7.21 35.32
C LEU A 350 4.47 -6.16 36.22
N ALA A 351 3.71 -5.52 37.12
CA ALA A 351 4.27 -4.55 38.06
C ALA A 351 5.27 -5.18 39.06
N LEU A 352 5.05 -6.44 39.48
CA LEU A 352 5.97 -7.16 40.35
C LEU A 352 7.23 -7.62 39.61
N SER A 353 7.07 -8.20 38.42
CA SER A 353 8.19 -8.58 37.57
C SER A 353 9.03 -7.36 37.17
N TYR A 354 8.40 -6.21 36.93
CA TYR A 354 9.11 -4.94 36.69
C TYR A 354 10.02 -4.55 37.87
N GLN A 355 9.60 -4.79 39.11
CA GLN A 355 10.40 -4.45 40.30
C GLN A 355 11.62 -5.35 40.48
N THR A 356 11.64 -6.55 39.90
CA THR A 356 12.79 -7.47 39.97
C THR A 356 13.84 -7.21 38.89
N LEU A 357 13.51 -6.40 37.89
CA LEU A 357 14.42 -6.05 36.80
C LEU A 357 15.57 -5.15 37.28
N SER A 358 16.70 -5.26 36.58
CA SER A 358 17.81 -4.34 36.69
C SER A 358 17.40 -2.91 36.31
N SER A 359 18.09 -1.91 36.86
CA SER A 359 17.81 -0.49 36.54
C SER A 359 17.89 -0.17 35.01
N PRO A 360 18.85 -0.74 34.24
CA PRO A 360 18.83 -0.62 32.77
C PRO A 360 17.59 -1.24 32.12
N ALA A 361 17.15 -2.43 32.55
CA ALA A 361 15.98 -3.11 31.99
C ALA A 361 14.67 -2.37 32.33
N GLN A 362 14.51 -1.87 33.56
CA GLN A 362 13.38 -1.02 33.95
C GLN A 362 13.28 0.24 33.08
N THR A 363 14.42 0.89 32.84
CA THR A 363 14.49 2.08 31.98
C THR A 363 14.08 1.73 30.55
N LEU A 364 14.61 0.62 30.01
CA LEU A 364 14.27 0.17 28.67
C LEU A 364 12.77 -0.12 28.53
N VAL A 365 12.14 -0.83 29.47
CA VAL A 365 10.68 -1.07 29.47
C VAL A 365 9.92 0.24 29.33
N CYS A 366 10.20 1.23 30.17
CA CYS A 366 9.53 2.53 30.10
C CYS A 366 9.71 3.17 28.72
N LEU A 367 10.94 3.16 28.18
CA LEU A 367 11.24 3.78 26.89
C LEU A 367 10.63 3.03 25.70
N THR A 368 10.40 1.72 25.78
CA THR A 368 9.65 0.99 24.73
C THR A 368 8.21 1.51 24.59
N GLY A 369 7.61 2.01 25.67
CA GLY A 369 6.30 2.64 25.65
C GLY A 369 6.26 3.97 24.88
N LEU A 370 7.42 4.58 24.59
CA LEU A 370 7.53 5.78 23.75
C LEU A 370 7.67 5.46 22.27
N HIS A 371 8.16 4.25 21.93
CA HIS A 371 8.42 3.89 20.55
C HIS A 371 7.10 3.60 19.81
N PRO A 372 6.77 4.35 18.73
CA PRO A 372 5.48 4.25 18.06
C PRO A 372 5.40 3.03 17.11
N GLY A 373 6.54 2.47 16.72
CA GLY A 373 6.64 1.27 15.90
C GLY A 373 6.28 -0.02 16.64
N HIS A 374 5.94 -1.06 15.89
CA HIS A 374 5.53 -2.35 16.46
C HIS A 374 6.70 -3.23 16.85
N ASP A 375 7.76 -3.21 16.10
CA ASP A 375 8.99 -3.84 16.50
C ASP A 375 10.11 -2.82 16.40
N PHE A 376 11.23 -3.20 16.98
CA PHE A 376 12.45 -2.45 16.89
C PHE A 376 13.62 -3.43 17.01
N ASP A 377 14.75 -3.06 16.44
CA ASP A 377 15.96 -3.86 16.52
C ASP A 377 16.85 -3.44 17.70
N ASP A 378 17.93 -4.18 17.92
CA ASP A 378 18.94 -3.89 18.95
C ASP A 378 19.47 -2.45 18.85
N ALA A 379 19.66 -1.93 17.62
CA ALA A 379 20.21 -0.60 17.38
C ALA A 379 19.21 0.50 17.78
N THR A 380 17.92 0.29 17.51
CA THR A 380 16.85 1.18 17.96
C THR A 380 16.69 1.14 19.48
N ALA A 381 16.86 -0.02 20.13
CA ALA A 381 16.87 -0.12 21.60
C ALA A 381 18.05 0.65 22.24
N ALA A 382 19.23 0.57 21.61
CA ALA A 382 20.39 1.37 21.98
C ALA A 382 20.12 2.87 21.82
N ALA A 383 19.49 3.28 20.71
CA ALA A 383 19.09 4.67 20.48
C ALA A 383 18.06 5.17 21.52
N LEU A 384 17.05 4.36 21.84
CA LEU A 384 16.05 4.65 22.87
C LEU A 384 16.73 4.94 24.21
N THR A 385 17.58 4.04 24.67
CA THR A 385 18.26 4.14 25.98
C THR A 385 19.41 5.15 26.00
N GLY A 386 20.03 5.44 24.85
CA GLY A 386 21.27 6.20 24.77
C GLY A 386 22.49 5.43 25.29
N GLN A 387 22.39 4.10 25.38
CA GLN A 387 23.44 3.20 25.87
C GLN A 387 24.18 2.51 24.70
N PRO A 388 25.41 2.01 24.91
CA PRO A 388 26.09 1.16 23.94
C PRO A 388 25.26 -0.09 23.60
N ALA A 389 25.38 -0.59 22.36
CA ALA A 389 24.59 -1.71 21.87
C ALA A 389 24.67 -2.98 22.74
N GLU A 390 25.82 -3.26 23.36
CA GLU A 390 25.98 -4.41 24.26
C GLU A 390 25.12 -4.31 25.53
N HIS A 391 25.06 -3.13 26.14
CA HIS A 391 24.23 -2.90 27.33
C HIS A 391 22.74 -2.95 26.99
N ALA A 392 22.35 -2.38 25.84
CA ALA A 392 20.99 -2.48 25.35
C ALA A 392 20.58 -3.94 25.09
N ARG A 393 21.46 -4.75 24.49
CA ARG A 393 21.22 -6.18 24.25
C ARG A 393 21.07 -6.98 25.54
N SER A 394 21.90 -6.70 26.54
CA SER A 394 21.78 -7.35 27.86
C SER A 394 20.40 -7.06 28.49
N ALA A 395 19.98 -5.79 28.48
CA ALA A 395 18.66 -5.41 28.96
C ALA A 395 17.53 -6.04 28.12
N LEU A 396 17.66 -6.12 26.80
CA LEU A 396 16.67 -6.78 25.93
C LEU A 396 16.50 -8.27 26.26
N ASN A 397 17.60 -8.98 26.52
CA ASN A 397 17.54 -10.39 26.92
C ASN A 397 16.81 -10.55 28.25
N GLU A 398 17.14 -9.71 29.23
CA GLU A 398 16.46 -9.70 30.54
C GLU A 398 14.95 -9.43 30.39
N LEU A 399 14.56 -8.52 29.48
CA LEU A 399 13.14 -8.24 29.20
C LEU A 399 12.42 -9.37 28.46
N ALA A 400 13.14 -10.12 27.60
CA ALA A 400 12.59 -11.28 26.92
C ALA A 400 12.38 -12.45 27.90
N GLU A 401 13.35 -12.70 28.79
CA GLU A 401 13.25 -13.65 29.90
C GLU A 401 12.11 -13.28 30.85
N ALA A 402 11.96 -12.00 31.16
CA ALA A 402 10.86 -11.49 31.97
C ALA A 402 9.51 -11.36 31.24
N HIS A 403 9.41 -11.83 29.98
CA HIS A 403 8.21 -11.83 29.14
C HIS A 403 7.60 -10.44 28.86
N PHE A 404 8.38 -9.37 28.98
CA PHE A 404 7.98 -8.03 28.52
C PHE A 404 8.09 -7.88 27.00
N LEU A 405 9.02 -8.61 26.39
CA LEU A 405 9.27 -8.60 24.95
C LEU A 405 9.15 -10.00 24.36
N THR A 406 8.74 -10.06 23.10
CA THR A 406 8.85 -11.24 22.25
C THR A 406 9.84 -10.98 21.13
N ALA A 407 10.59 -12.00 20.72
CA ALA A 407 11.51 -11.92 19.58
C ALA A 407 10.94 -12.75 18.42
N PRO A 408 10.01 -12.20 17.61
CA PRO A 408 9.39 -12.97 16.52
C PRO A 408 10.39 -13.32 15.41
N VAL A 409 11.50 -12.59 15.29
CA VAL A 409 12.60 -12.84 14.35
C VAL A 409 13.91 -12.49 15.07
N PRO A 410 15.02 -13.20 14.83
CA PRO A 410 16.31 -12.87 15.44
C PRO A 410 16.67 -11.38 15.29
N GLY A 411 16.97 -10.72 16.41
CA GLY A 411 17.35 -9.30 16.46
C GLY A 411 16.20 -8.30 16.35
N ARG A 412 14.94 -8.75 16.36
CA ARG A 412 13.74 -7.89 16.39
C ARG A 412 12.91 -8.17 17.62
N HIS A 413 12.54 -7.11 18.33
CA HIS A 413 11.83 -7.17 19.60
C HIS A 413 10.46 -6.50 19.49
N GLU A 414 9.43 -7.18 19.96
CA GLU A 414 8.04 -6.71 19.92
C GLU A 414 7.43 -6.82 21.33
N PRO A 415 7.07 -5.68 21.98
CA PRO A 415 6.30 -5.70 23.22
C PRO A 415 4.84 -6.07 22.93
N HIS A 416 4.28 -6.91 23.81
CA HIS A 416 2.88 -7.31 23.76
C HIS A 416 1.94 -6.10 24.01
N ASP A 417 0.75 -6.06 23.41
CA ASP A 417 -0.22 -4.96 23.55
C ASP A 417 -0.43 -4.47 25.01
N ILE A 418 -0.63 -5.38 25.96
CA ILE A 418 -0.82 -5.04 27.38
C ILE A 418 0.47 -4.45 27.97
N VAL A 419 1.63 -4.99 27.58
CA VAL A 419 2.93 -4.48 28.01
C VAL A 419 3.17 -3.07 27.47
N ARG A 420 2.74 -2.76 26.24
CA ARG A 420 2.82 -1.37 25.72
C ARG A 420 2.00 -0.40 26.55
N GLY A 421 0.77 -0.76 26.92
CA GLY A 421 -0.06 0.06 27.78
C GLY A 421 0.58 0.30 29.15
N PHE A 422 1.12 -0.76 29.75
CA PHE A 422 1.88 -0.69 30.99
C PHE A 422 3.14 0.20 30.86
N ALA A 423 3.95 -0.04 29.83
CA ALA A 423 5.18 0.70 29.55
C ALA A 423 4.93 2.18 29.27
N ALA A 424 3.89 2.51 28.49
CA ALA A 424 3.51 3.89 28.22
C ALA A 424 3.09 4.64 29.50
N ARG A 425 2.37 3.96 30.40
CA ARG A 425 2.02 4.51 31.71
C ARG A 425 3.27 4.73 32.57
N ARG A 426 4.16 3.75 32.64
CA ARG A 426 5.44 3.83 33.35
C ARG A 426 6.36 4.93 32.79
N ALA A 427 6.35 5.13 31.47
CA ALA A 427 7.08 6.24 30.86
C ALA A 427 6.60 7.61 31.34
N ILE A 428 5.29 7.76 31.62
CA ILE A 428 4.73 9.00 32.14
C ILE A 428 5.09 9.18 33.62
N ASP A 429 4.95 8.10 34.41
CA ASP A 429 5.09 8.15 35.87
C ASP A 429 6.58 8.17 36.30
N ASP A 430 7.46 7.41 35.63
CA ASP A 430 8.84 7.14 36.05
C ASP A 430 9.91 7.88 35.22
N VAL A 431 9.57 8.43 34.03
CA VAL A 431 10.54 9.10 33.14
C VAL A 431 10.21 10.58 32.95
N SER A 432 11.21 11.44 33.22
CA SER A 432 11.05 12.89 33.08
C SER A 432 10.68 13.31 31.64
N PRO A 433 9.88 14.37 31.45
CA PRO A 433 9.53 14.85 30.11
C PRO A 433 10.73 15.19 29.22
N THR A 434 11.84 15.67 29.82
CA THR A 434 13.09 15.95 29.11
C THR A 434 13.78 14.68 28.64
N ALA A 435 13.87 13.64 29.48
CA ALA A 435 14.45 12.36 29.10
C ALA A 435 13.64 11.66 28.01
N ARG A 436 12.30 11.73 28.06
CA ARG A 436 11.41 11.22 27.00
C ARG A 436 11.65 11.89 25.65
N ARG A 437 11.78 13.22 25.63
CA ARG A 437 12.10 13.98 24.41
C ARG A 437 13.47 13.62 23.86
N GLN A 438 14.50 13.52 24.70
CA GLN A 438 15.85 13.12 24.28
C GLN A 438 15.89 11.70 23.71
N ALA A 439 15.14 10.76 24.28
CA ALA A 439 15.02 9.40 23.74
C ALA A 439 14.42 9.41 22.33
N MET A 440 13.32 10.14 22.13
CA MET A 440 12.69 10.25 20.80
C MET A 440 13.58 10.98 19.78
N GLN A 441 14.34 12.00 20.20
CA GLN A 441 15.34 12.65 19.36
C GLN A 441 16.42 11.66 18.89
N ARG A 442 16.97 10.85 19.79
CA ARG A 442 17.96 9.81 19.42
C ARG A 442 17.38 8.77 18.46
N VAL A 443 16.15 8.31 18.69
CA VAL A 443 15.46 7.39 17.78
C VAL A 443 15.30 8.02 16.41
N MET A 444 14.83 9.27 16.33
CA MET A 444 14.69 9.97 15.06
C MET A 444 16.03 10.11 14.33
N THR A 445 17.10 10.51 15.03
CA THR A 445 18.46 10.56 14.46
C THR A 445 18.92 9.19 13.97
N HIS A 446 18.63 8.12 14.72
CA HIS A 446 18.98 6.76 14.31
C HIS A 446 18.26 6.35 13.01
N TYR A 447 16.95 6.60 12.88
CA TYR A 447 16.22 6.31 11.65
C TYR A 447 16.68 7.17 10.47
N LEU A 448 16.99 8.45 10.68
CA LEU A 448 17.58 9.32 9.66
C LEU A 448 18.90 8.78 9.13
N ASN A 449 19.82 8.42 10.03
CA ASN A 449 21.13 7.88 9.65
C ASN A 449 21.01 6.51 8.97
N SER A 450 20.10 5.66 9.45
CA SER A 450 19.84 4.34 8.86
C SER A 450 19.24 4.47 7.46
N ALA A 451 18.27 5.38 7.27
CA ALA A 451 17.71 5.67 5.96
C ALA A 451 18.75 6.23 5.00
N ALA A 452 19.56 7.21 5.44
CA ALA A 452 20.61 7.78 4.63
C ALA A 452 21.66 6.73 4.22
N THR A 453 22.05 5.85 5.13
CA THR A 453 23.03 4.79 4.85
C THR A 453 22.46 3.74 3.89
N ALA A 454 21.25 3.24 4.17
CA ALA A 454 20.63 2.18 3.37
C ALA A 454 20.24 2.65 1.95
N LEU A 455 19.97 3.95 1.77
CA LEU A 455 19.47 4.50 0.50
C LEU A 455 20.51 5.29 -0.31
N SER A 456 21.63 5.71 0.29
CA SER A 456 22.74 6.35 -0.44
C SER A 456 23.52 5.38 -1.32
N THR A 457 23.60 4.10 -0.96
CA THR A 457 24.24 3.03 -1.74
C THR A 457 23.52 2.70 -3.05
N SER A 458 22.24 3.10 -3.21
CA SER A 458 21.47 2.93 -4.45
C SER A 458 21.63 4.08 -5.47
N GLY A 459 22.40 5.12 -5.14
CA GLY A 459 22.55 6.33 -5.95
C GLY A 459 23.77 6.37 -6.89
N GLN A 460 24.69 5.41 -6.80
CA GLN A 460 25.84 5.32 -7.71
C GLN A 460 25.45 4.56 -8.98
N GLN A 461 25.85 5.08 -10.15
CA GLN A 461 25.73 4.36 -11.42
C GLN A 461 26.34 2.95 -11.30
N PRO A 462 25.80 1.95 -12.02
CA PRO A 462 26.30 0.58 -11.95
C PRO A 462 27.75 0.55 -12.46
N SER A 463 28.70 0.45 -11.55
CA SER A 463 30.06 0.01 -11.87
C SER A 463 29.97 -1.39 -12.46
N THR A 464 30.62 -1.57 -13.61
CA THR A 464 30.77 -2.85 -14.28
C THR A 464 31.36 -3.88 -13.31
N GLU A 465 30.74 -5.07 -13.30
CA GLU A 465 31.09 -6.29 -12.54
C GLU A 465 30.56 -6.38 -11.09
N GLY A 466 29.34 -6.95 -10.96
CA GLY A 466 28.77 -7.42 -9.69
C GLY A 466 27.25 -7.21 -9.64
N VAL A 467 26.50 -8.24 -9.25
CA VAL A 467 25.03 -8.24 -9.10
C VAL A 467 24.54 -7.04 -8.25
N PRO A 468 23.41 -6.38 -8.56
CA PRO A 468 23.08 -5.05 -8.01
C PRO A 468 22.75 -5.03 -6.52
N ASP A 469 23.27 -4.02 -5.81
CA ASP A 469 23.03 -3.70 -4.39
C ASP A 469 21.62 -3.11 -4.09
N HIS A 470 20.71 -3.12 -5.08
CA HIS A 470 19.33 -2.61 -4.95
C HIS A 470 18.46 -3.45 -4.00
N ASP A 471 18.80 -4.72 -3.78
CA ASP A 471 18.06 -5.64 -2.92
C ASP A 471 18.14 -5.25 -1.43
N VAL A 472 19.26 -4.65 -1.00
CA VAL A 472 19.48 -4.23 0.40
C VAL A 472 18.60 -3.04 0.76
N ALA A 473 18.55 -2.01 -0.09
CA ALA A 473 17.70 -0.84 0.09
C ALA A 473 16.21 -1.22 0.11
N ALA A 474 15.79 -2.07 -0.84
CA ALA A 474 14.41 -2.54 -0.91
C ALA A 474 14.01 -3.37 0.32
N ALA A 475 14.89 -4.25 0.79
CA ALA A 475 14.66 -5.07 1.98
C ALA A 475 14.59 -4.22 3.26
N TRP A 476 15.46 -3.22 3.41
CA TRP A 476 15.43 -2.30 4.54
C TRP A 476 14.14 -1.49 4.57
N VAL A 477 13.76 -0.86 3.45
CA VAL A 477 12.51 -0.08 3.35
C VAL A 477 11.31 -0.97 3.63
N GLN A 478 11.28 -2.19 3.08
CA GLN A 478 10.18 -3.13 3.34
C GLN A 478 10.06 -3.47 4.83
N THR A 479 11.18 -3.54 5.55
CA THR A 479 11.21 -3.85 6.98
C THR A 479 10.78 -2.65 7.82
N GLU A 480 11.34 -1.46 7.56
CA GLU A 480 11.19 -0.29 8.45
C GLU A 480 10.05 0.66 8.10
N LEU A 481 9.48 0.59 6.89
CA LEU A 481 8.49 1.59 6.44
C LEU A 481 7.31 1.73 7.39
N ALA A 482 6.84 0.63 7.99
CA ALA A 482 5.75 0.67 8.97
C ALA A 482 6.14 1.45 10.23
N ASN A 483 7.36 1.26 10.73
CA ASN A 483 7.91 1.98 11.88
C ASN A 483 8.14 3.45 11.56
N ILE A 484 8.69 3.76 10.37
CA ILE A 484 8.92 5.13 9.88
C ILE A 484 7.62 5.91 9.76
N VAL A 485 6.59 5.34 9.13
CA VAL A 485 5.27 6.00 8.99
C VAL A 485 4.69 6.33 10.36
N ARG A 486 4.83 5.42 11.33
CA ARG A 486 4.33 5.61 12.70
C ARG A 486 5.13 6.66 13.46
N LEU A 487 6.45 6.64 13.32
CA LEU A 487 7.34 7.64 13.89
C LEU A 487 6.98 9.04 13.39
N VAL A 488 6.88 9.21 12.06
CA VAL A 488 6.50 10.49 11.44
C VAL A 488 5.13 10.97 11.91
N ARG A 489 4.13 10.08 12.03
CA ARG A 489 2.80 10.43 12.57
C ARG A 489 2.86 10.89 14.02
N SER A 490 3.56 10.15 14.87
CA SER A 490 3.66 10.46 16.30
C SER A 490 4.36 11.80 16.55
N CYS A 491 5.31 12.17 15.70
CA CYS A 491 5.97 13.48 15.75
C CYS A 491 5.02 14.63 15.41
N GLY A 492 3.91 14.40 14.71
CA GLY A 492 2.87 15.39 14.39
C GLY A 492 2.22 16.06 15.60
N ALA A 493 2.48 15.60 16.83
CA ALA A 493 2.00 16.20 18.08
C ALA A 493 3.05 16.99 18.88
N SER A 494 4.32 17.02 18.48
CA SER A 494 5.42 17.62 19.25
C SER A 494 6.27 18.61 18.43
N ASP A 495 6.29 19.87 18.84
CA ASP A 495 6.91 21.00 18.11
C ASP A 495 8.38 20.77 17.69
N ASP A 496 9.15 19.98 18.45
CA ASP A 496 10.61 19.84 18.27
C ASP A 496 11.06 18.79 17.23
N LEU A 497 10.20 17.87 16.78
CA LEU A 497 10.58 16.71 15.93
C LEU A 497 10.00 16.77 14.50
N HIS A 498 9.19 17.77 14.21
CA HIS A 498 8.50 17.94 12.93
C HIS A 498 9.44 18.02 11.72
N CYS A 499 10.51 18.82 11.83
CA CYS A 499 11.51 18.95 10.76
C CYS A 499 12.19 17.62 10.45
N SER A 500 12.66 16.92 11.48
CA SER A 500 13.35 15.63 11.31
C SER A 500 12.43 14.54 10.76
N ALA A 501 11.15 14.55 11.11
CA ALA A 501 10.16 13.65 10.52
C ALA A 501 9.95 13.90 9.02
N HIS A 502 9.99 15.18 8.60
CA HIS A 502 9.96 15.55 7.19
C HIS A 502 11.24 15.13 6.46
N ASP A 503 12.42 15.37 7.05
CA ASP A 503 13.71 14.97 6.46
C ASP A 503 13.76 13.45 6.23
N LEU A 504 13.25 12.67 7.19
CA LEU A 504 13.15 11.22 7.06
C LEU A 504 12.22 10.82 5.91
N ALA A 505 11.07 11.49 5.79
CA ALA A 505 10.16 11.27 4.66
C ALA A 505 10.82 11.63 3.32
N ALA A 506 11.54 12.75 3.25
CA ALA A 506 12.22 13.22 2.04
C ALA A 506 13.32 12.26 1.56
N ILE A 507 14.00 11.56 2.48
CA ILE A 507 14.99 10.51 2.16
C ILE A 507 14.32 9.26 1.58
N VAL A 508 13.19 8.82 2.16
CA VAL A 508 12.54 7.54 1.82
C VAL A 508 11.65 7.64 0.56
N VAL A 509 10.98 8.77 0.34
CA VAL A 509 9.99 8.94 -0.75
C VAL A 509 10.56 8.70 -2.16
N PRO A 510 11.76 9.18 -2.54
CA PRO A 510 12.32 8.94 -3.87
C PRO A 510 12.41 7.45 -4.21
N HIS A 511 12.83 6.63 -3.25
CA HIS A 511 12.91 5.17 -3.42
C HIS A 511 11.52 4.54 -3.57
N LEU A 512 10.54 4.96 -2.76
CA LEU A 512 9.16 4.50 -2.90
C LEU A 512 8.54 4.88 -4.26
N LEU A 513 8.85 6.07 -4.78
CA LEU A 513 8.40 6.51 -6.11
C LEU A 513 9.01 5.65 -7.24
N GLN A 514 10.30 5.30 -7.14
CA GLN A 514 10.97 4.40 -8.08
C GLN A 514 10.32 3.01 -8.10
N GLN A 515 9.92 2.49 -6.94
CA GLN A 515 9.22 1.20 -6.80
C GLN A 515 7.71 1.27 -7.10
N ALA A 516 7.21 2.41 -7.60
CA ALA A 516 5.78 2.65 -7.84
C ALA A 516 4.89 2.42 -6.60
N ARG A 517 5.43 2.59 -5.39
CA ARG A 517 4.71 2.46 -4.11
C ARG A 517 3.93 3.74 -3.78
N TYR A 518 3.07 4.18 -4.69
CA TYR A 518 2.38 5.47 -4.61
C TYR A 518 1.47 5.62 -3.39
N ARG A 519 0.88 4.52 -2.90
CA ARG A 519 0.08 4.55 -1.67
C ARG A 519 0.93 4.85 -0.44
N ASP A 520 2.11 4.26 -0.34
CA ASP A 520 3.01 4.47 0.78
C ASP A 520 3.58 5.89 0.78
N VAL A 521 3.92 6.41 -0.41
CA VAL A 521 4.28 7.83 -0.59
C VAL A 521 3.16 8.74 -0.10
N ALA A 522 1.92 8.45 -0.49
CA ALA A 522 0.78 9.23 -0.06
C ALA A 522 0.60 9.20 1.46
N THR A 523 0.67 8.01 2.07
CA THR A 523 0.57 7.84 3.52
C THR A 523 1.66 8.61 4.29
N LEU A 524 2.91 8.51 3.84
CA LEU A 524 4.06 9.09 4.52
C LEU A 524 4.06 10.62 4.41
N LEU A 525 3.85 11.16 3.21
CA LEU A 525 3.82 12.61 2.99
C LEU A 525 2.57 13.28 3.59
N SER A 526 1.41 12.61 3.56
CA SER A 526 0.22 13.13 4.26
C SER A 526 0.40 13.21 5.78
N ALA A 527 1.26 12.37 6.36
CA ALA A 527 1.60 12.43 7.77
C ALA A 527 2.64 13.52 8.09
N SER A 528 3.61 13.78 7.21
CA SER A 528 4.68 14.75 7.47
C SER A 528 4.32 16.21 7.10
N LEU A 529 3.41 16.43 6.15
CA LEU A 529 3.12 17.77 5.63
C LEU A 529 2.40 18.72 6.62
N PRO A 530 1.42 18.30 7.44
CA PRO A 530 0.76 19.21 8.39
C PRO A 530 1.72 19.84 9.41
N ALA A 531 2.76 19.09 9.78
CA ALA A 531 3.80 19.48 10.72
C ALA A 531 4.77 20.56 10.17
N TYR A 532 4.70 20.87 8.88
CA TYR A 532 5.71 21.64 8.16
C TYR A 532 5.20 23.01 7.66
N ALA A 533 3.96 23.39 8.01
CA ALA A 533 3.40 24.70 7.61
C ALA A 533 4.16 25.89 8.23
N ASP A 534 4.87 25.67 9.36
CA ASP A 534 5.55 26.69 10.15
C ASP A 534 7.09 26.70 9.97
N CYS A 535 7.64 25.85 9.10
CA CYS A 535 9.10 25.73 8.92
C CYS A 535 9.64 26.65 7.80
N ALA A 536 10.84 27.21 8.00
CA ALA A 536 11.51 28.16 7.09
C ALA A 536 11.92 27.59 5.70
N HIS A 537 11.63 26.32 5.40
CA HIS A 537 12.07 25.61 4.20
C HIS A 537 10.94 25.44 3.17
N THR A 538 10.47 26.56 2.63
CA THR A 538 9.33 26.64 1.71
C THR A 538 9.48 25.80 0.44
N ASP A 539 10.70 25.67 -0.11
CA ASP A 539 10.95 24.88 -1.33
C ASP A 539 10.89 23.36 -1.11
N GLN A 540 11.34 22.86 0.05
CA GLN A 540 11.25 21.44 0.42
C GLN A 540 9.80 21.03 0.67
N HIS A 541 9.01 21.94 1.28
CA HIS A 541 7.58 21.76 1.41
C HIS A 541 6.88 21.67 0.05
N ALA A 542 7.22 22.57 -0.87
CA ALA A 542 6.70 22.57 -2.24
C ALA A 542 7.08 21.28 -3.00
N GLN A 543 8.30 20.79 -2.83
CA GLN A 543 8.75 19.52 -3.41
C GLN A 543 7.92 18.34 -2.92
N SER A 544 7.69 18.27 -1.60
CA SER A 544 6.87 17.23 -0.98
C SER A 544 5.40 17.29 -1.45
N LEU A 545 4.83 18.48 -1.58
CA LEU A 545 3.50 18.66 -2.18
C LEU A 545 3.44 18.13 -3.63
N ASN A 546 4.50 18.38 -4.42
CA ASN A 546 4.61 17.85 -5.77
C ASN A 546 4.76 16.32 -5.83
N GLN A 547 5.51 15.73 -4.91
CA GLN A 547 5.65 14.27 -4.82
C GLN A 547 4.34 13.61 -4.37
N LEU A 548 3.61 14.23 -3.43
CA LEU A 548 2.28 13.78 -3.04
C LEU A 548 1.30 13.90 -4.21
N GLY A 549 1.28 15.04 -4.93
CA GLY A 549 0.44 15.22 -6.11
C GLY A 549 0.71 14.17 -7.19
N GLN A 550 1.99 13.86 -7.45
CA GLN A 550 2.37 12.78 -8.37
C GLN A 550 1.83 11.42 -7.93
N ALA A 551 1.94 11.09 -6.64
CA ALA A 551 1.39 9.85 -6.10
C ALA A 551 -0.14 9.79 -6.22
N GLN A 552 -0.85 10.88 -5.90
CA GLN A 552 -2.31 10.95 -6.02
C GLN A 552 -2.78 10.81 -7.47
N ARG A 553 -2.09 11.43 -8.44
CA ARG A 553 -2.38 11.24 -9.87
C ARG A 553 -2.25 9.78 -10.29
N ARG A 554 -1.18 9.11 -9.86
CA ARG A 554 -0.96 7.68 -10.14
C ARG A 554 -1.99 6.76 -9.47
N LEU A 555 -2.66 7.24 -8.42
CA LEU A 555 -3.77 6.57 -7.75
C LEU A 555 -5.15 6.97 -8.33
N GLY A 556 -5.19 7.72 -9.44
CA GLY A 556 -6.43 8.16 -10.09
C GLY A 556 -7.11 9.37 -9.44
N LYS A 557 -6.54 9.92 -8.36
CA LYS A 557 -7.08 11.09 -7.64
C LYS A 557 -6.56 12.39 -8.25
N THR A 558 -6.94 12.63 -9.50
CA THR A 558 -6.41 13.71 -10.35
C THR A 558 -6.78 15.11 -9.85
N ASP A 559 -8.00 15.33 -9.33
CA ASP A 559 -8.40 16.64 -8.78
C ASP A 559 -7.56 17.04 -7.55
N LEU A 560 -7.31 16.06 -6.67
CA LEU A 560 -6.45 16.27 -5.50
C LEU A 560 -5.01 16.57 -5.94
N ALA A 561 -4.51 15.85 -6.95
CA ALA A 561 -3.17 16.12 -7.50
C ALA A 561 -3.06 17.55 -8.03
N ILE A 562 -4.07 18.05 -8.76
CA ILE A 562 -4.12 19.44 -9.25
C ILE A 562 -4.04 20.43 -8.07
N SER A 563 -4.86 20.24 -7.03
CA SER A 563 -4.85 21.09 -5.84
C SER A 563 -3.47 21.14 -5.17
N LEU A 564 -2.82 19.99 -5.02
CA LEU A 564 -1.48 19.87 -4.42
C LEU A 564 -0.40 20.54 -5.27
N HIS A 565 -0.42 20.33 -6.59
CA HIS A 565 0.53 20.99 -7.50
C HIS A 565 0.32 22.51 -7.54
N MET A 566 -0.93 22.99 -7.53
CA MET A 566 -1.20 24.43 -7.45
C MET A 566 -0.67 25.05 -6.15
N ARG A 567 -0.74 24.33 -5.02
CA ARG A 567 -0.13 24.77 -3.76
C ARG A 567 1.39 24.84 -3.86
N ALA A 568 2.03 23.80 -4.40
CA ALA A 568 3.48 23.78 -4.62
C ALA A 568 3.93 24.94 -5.52
N LEU A 569 3.17 25.22 -6.60
CA LEU A 569 3.47 26.31 -7.53
C LEU A 569 3.47 27.66 -6.82
N ARG A 570 2.49 27.92 -5.95
CA ARG A 570 2.44 29.17 -5.15
C ARG A 570 3.69 29.35 -4.30
N PHE A 571 4.16 28.30 -3.63
CA PHE A 571 5.39 28.36 -2.85
C PHE A 571 6.61 28.68 -3.73
N TYR A 572 6.80 27.97 -4.84
CA TYR A 572 7.93 28.24 -5.75
C TYR A 572 7.87 29.62 -6.41
N THR A 573 6.67 30.15 -6.67
CA THR A 573 6.50 31.54 -7.12
C THR A 573 6.90 32.53 -6.03
N THR A 574 6.52 32.30 -4.78
CA THR A 574 6.91 33.17 -3.65
C THR A 574 8.42 33.15 -3.41
N THR A 575 9.07 31.99 -3.52
CA THR A 575 10.53 31.85 -3.36
C THR A 575 11.32 32.22 -4.62
N ARG A 576 10.64 32.52 -5.72
CA ARG A 576 11.24 32.79 -7.04
C ARG A 576 12.12 31.64 -7.55
N ASN A 577 11.81 30.41 -7.15
CA ASN A 577 12.49 29.21 -7.65
C ASN A 577 11.89 28.82 -9.01
N VAL A 578 12.51 29.28 -10.10
CA VAL A 578 12.03 29.05 -11.47
C VAL A 578 12.06 27.57 -11.85
N THR A 579 13.11 26.84 -11.47
CA THR A 579 13.22 25.38 -11.70
C THR A 579 12.07 24.62 -11.06
N GLY A 580 11.71 24.95 -9.82
CA GLY A 580 10.56 24.37 -9.12
C GLY A 580 9.22 24.72 -9.80
N GLN A 581 9.07 25.94 -10.32
CA GLN A 581 7.88 26.35 -11.09
C GLN A 581 7.74 25.54 -12.38
N VAL A 582 8.80 25.38 -13.18
CA VAL A 582 8.80 24.58 -14.41
C VAL A 582 8.41 23.12 -14.11
N ALA A 583 9.05 22.51 -13.12
CA ALA A 583 8.76 21.13 -12.72
C ALA A 583 7.29 20.96 -12.27
N THR A 584 6.74 21.95 -11.56
CA THR A 584 5.36 21.92 -11.08
C THR A 584 4.34 22.10 -12.21
N LEU A 585 4.58 23.05 -13.11
CA LEU A 585 3.72 23.28 -14.29
C LEU A 585 3.70 22.06 -15.21
N ASN A 586 4.84 21.40 -15.40
CA ASN A 586 4.90 20.13 -16.12
C ASN A 586 4.06 19.04 -15.44
N LYS A 587 4.12 18.91 -14.11
CA LYS A 587 3.29 17.97 -13.36
C LYS A 587 1.79 18.31 -13.46
N LEU A 588 1.41 19.59 -13.45
CA LEU A 588 0.03 20.03 -13.69
C LEU A 588 -0.45 19.63 -15.09
N GLY A 589 0.33 19.92 -16.14
CA GLY A 589 -0.01 19.54 -17.51
C GLY A 589 -0.19 18.03 -17.67
N LEU A 590 0.71 17.22 -17.11
CA LEU A 590 0.56 15.76 -17.06
C LEU A 590 -0.69 15.29 -16.29
N THR A 591 -1.16 16.08 -15.32
CA THR A 591 -2.37 15.76 -14.55
C THR A 591 -3.63 16.11 -15.33
N TYR A 592 -3.65 17.26 -16.01
CA TYR A 592 -4.77 17.64 -16.90
C TYR A 592 -4.89 16.69 -18.10
N ARG A 593 -3.77 16.26 -18.71
CA ARG A 593 -3.79 15.21 -19.75
C ARG A 593 -4.39 13.91 -19.25
N ALA A 594 -4.08 13.51 -18.02
CA ALA A 594 -4.67 12.31 -17.42
C ALA A 594 -6.18 12.44 -17.15
N GLN A 595 -6.74 13.66 -17.15
CA GLN A 595 -8.19 13.92 -17.10
C GLN A 595 -8.82 14.09 -18.50
N GLY A 596 -8.05 14.00 -19.58
CA GLY A 596 -8.52 14.31 -20.94
C GLY A 596 -8.67 15.81 -21.22
N ARG A 597 -8.23 16.69 -20.31
CA ARG A 597 -8.28 18.15 -20.47
C ARG A 597 -7.02 18.64 -21.18
N VAL A 598 -6.94 18.39 -22.49
CA VAL A 598 -5.71 18.59 -23.27
C VAL A 598 -5.37 20.07 -23.45
N GLU A 599 -6.35 20.95 -23.57
CA GLU A 599 -6.16 22.40 -23.70
C GLU A 599 -5.63 23.03 -22.40
N ASP A 600 -6.16 22.61 -21.24
CA ASP A 600 -5.62 23.04 -19.94
C ASP A 600 -4.17 22.57 -19.78
N ALA A 601 -3.86 21.36 -20.25
CA ALA A 601 -2.50 20.86 -20.25
C ALA A 601 -1.57 21.65 -21.16
N GLN A 602 -2.04 22.04 -22.35
CA GLN A 602 -1.30 22.90 -23.28
C GLN A 602 -0.93 24.21 -22.58
N GLN A 603 -1.90 24.86 -21.92
CA GLN A 603 -1.65 26.10 -21.20
C GLN A 603 -0.54 25.95 -20.15
N GLN A 604 -0.55 24.87 -19.35
CA GLN A 604 0.48 24.66 -18.33
C GLN A 604 1.83 24.27 -18.93
N HIS A 605 1.86 23.45 -19.98
CA HIS A 605 3.11 23.05 -20.65
C HIS A 605 3.74 24.20 -21.43
N SER A 606 2.96 25.06 -22.09
CA SER A 606 3.46 26.28 -22.75
C SER A 606 4.12 27.21 -21.73
N ARG A 607 3.45 27.45 -20.59
CA ARG A 607 4.02 28.26 -19.50
C ARG A 607 5.29 27.64 -18.91
N ALA A 608 5.35 26.31 -18.81
CA ALA A 608 6.55 25.62 -18.36
C ALA A 608 7.71 25.80 -19.35
N ALA A 609 7.45 25.71 -20.67
CA ALA A 609 8.45 25.89 -21.71
C ALA A 609 8.97 27.34 -21.77
N GLU A 610 8.07 28.33 -21.67
CA GLU A 610 8.43 29.76 -21.59
C GLU A 610 9.39 30.04 -20.43
N LEU A 611 9.06 29.57 -19.22
CA LEU A 611 9.94 29.72 -18.06
C LEU A 611 11.24 28.93 -18.19
N ALA A 612 11.20 27.75 -18.83
CA ALA A 612 12.37 26.92 -19.00
C ALA A 612 13.37 27.50 -20.01
N SER A 613 12.91 28.29 -21.00
CA SER A 613 13.78 29.02 -21.92
C SER A 613 14.71 30.01 -21.19
N GLU A 614 14.31 30.52 -20.02
CA GLU A 614 15.12 31.42 -19.19
C GLU A 614 16.21 30.67 -18.39
N LEU A 615 16.05 29.36 -18.17
CA LEU A 615 16.97 28.53 -17.38
C LEU A 615 18.17 27.99 -18.18
N GLY A 616 18.10 28.03 -19.51
CA GLY A 616 19.09 27.41 -20.40
C GLY A 616 18.92 25.88 -20.54
N ALA A 617 19.94 25.22 -21.09
CA ALA A 617 19.92 23.78 -21.34
C ALA A 617 19.96 22.99 -20.02
N GLY A 618 18.92 22.17 -19.79
CA GLY A 618 18.82 21.33 -18.60
C GLY A 618 17.67 20.33 -18.69
N ARG A 619 17.63 19.39 -17.74
CA ARG A 619 16.64 18.30 -17.71
C ARG A 619 15.20 18.79 -17.62
N GLU A 620 14.95 19.85 -16.85
CA GLU A 620 13.61 20.44 -16.73
C GLU A 620 13.17 21.10 -18.05
N THR A 621 14.09 21.73 -18.77
CA THR A 621 13.86 22.32 -20.10
C THR A 621 13.54 21.24 -21.13
N LEU A 622 14.33 20.15 -21.19
CA LEU A 622 14.03 18.99 -22.03
C LEU A 622 12.63 18.42 -21.75
N SER A 623 12.28 18.26 -20.46
CA SER A 623 10.96 17.76 -20.05
C SER A 623 9.83 18.71 -20.42
N ALA A 624 10.04 20.03 -20.31
CA ALA A 624 9.03 21.03 -20.67
C ALA A 624 8.69 20.98 -22.16
N PHE A 625 9.70 21.09 -23.03
CA PHE A 625 9.50 21.03 -24.48
C PHE A 625 9.00 19.65 -24.95
N GLY A 626 9.52 18.55 -24.37
CA GLY A 626 9.06 17.22 -24.72
C GLY A 626 7.59 16.99 -24.38
N ASN A 627 7.12 17.43 -23.20
CA ASN A 627 5.71 17.28 -22.83
C ASN A 627 4.80 18.23 -23.61
N LEU A 628 5.27 19.44 -23.92
CA LEU A 628 4.54 20.36 -24.79
C LEU A 628 4.39 19.78 -26.21
N GLY A 629 5.45 19.20 -26.76
CA GLY A 629 5.42 18.53 -28.06
C GLY A 629 4.38 17.41 -28.11
N VAL A 630 4.32 16.55 -27.09
CA VAL A 630 3.30 15.50 -27.01
C VAL A 630 1.88 16.09 -26.85
N THR A 631 1.75 17.24 -26.21
CA THR A 631 0.44 17.89 -26.04
C THR A 631 -0.05 18.49 -27.37
N HIS A 632 0.83 19.13 -28.14
CA HIS A 632 0.53 19.58 -29.50
C HIS A 632 0.22 18.41 -30.43
N ASP A 633 0.95 17.29 -30.30
CA ASP A 633 0.66 16.06 -31.05
C ASP A 633 -0.77 15.58 -30.79
N LEU A 634 -1.20 15.50 -29.52
CA LEU A 634 -2.57 15.11 -29.15
C LEU A 634 -3.64 16.05 -29.71
N LEU A 635 -3.37 17.36 -29.77
CA LEU A 635 -4.28 18.37 -30.35
C LEU A 635 -4.28 18.36 -31.89
N GLY A 636 -3.34 17.65 -32.54
CA GLY A 636 -3.18 17.65 -33.98
C GLY A 636 -2.36 18.82 -34.54
N ASP A 637 -1.75 19.63 -33.67
CA ASP A 637 -0.89 20.75 -34.03
C ASP A 637 0.51 20.25 -34.45
N LEU A 638 0.56 19.48 -35.53
CA LEU A 638 1.75 18.71 -35.92
C LEU A 638 2.98 19.60 -36.15
N ASP A 639 2.83 20.85 -36.61
CA ASP A 639 3.95 21.79 -36.83
C ASP A 639 4.55 22.26 -35.51
N GLN A 640 3.70 22.54 -34.52
CA GLN A 640 4.14 22.96 -33.19
C GLN A 640 4.78 21.78 -32.44
N ALA A 641 4.26 20.56 -32.62
CA ALA A 641 4.87 19.34 -32.10
C ALA A 641 6.28 19.12 -32.66
N LEU A 642 6.46 19.22 -33.98
CA LEU A 642 7.79 19.12 -34.61
C LEU A 642 8.76 20.19 -34.10
N ALA A 643 8.31 21.43 -33.96
CA ALA A 643 9.15 22.51 -33.44
C ALA A 643 9.65 22.19 -32.02
N CYS A 644 8.77 21.69 -31.16
CA CYS A 644 9.13 21.27 -29.81
C CYS A 644 10.14 20.12 -29.81
N TYR A 645 9.95 19.09 -30.64
CA TYR A 645 10.86 17.94 -30.66
C TYR A 645 12.23 18.27 -31.28
N HIS A 646 12.30 19.16 -32.27
CA HIS A 646 13.59 19.68 -32.75
C HIS A 646 14.33 20.45 -31.67
N GLU A 647 13.63 21.23 -30.85
CA GLU A 647 14.24 21.91 -29.71
C GLU A 647 14.73 20.92 -28.65
N VAL A 648 13.97 19.86 -28.36
CA VAL A 648 14.45 18.75 -27.50
C VAL A 648 15.70 18.10 -28.08
N LEU A 649 15.75 17.85 -29.39
CA LEU A 649 16.91 17.24 -30.06
C LEU A 649 18.15 18.15 -29.96
N ARG A 650 17.98 19.46 -30.18
CA ARG A 650 19.04 20.47 -30.01
C ARG A 650 19.58 20.50 -28.59
N LEU A 651 18.68 20.61 -27.60
CA LEU A 651 19.03 20.63 -26.18
C LEU A 651 19.70 19.34 -25.71
N ALA A 652 19.22 18.18 -26.19
CA ALA A 652 19.79 16.89 -25.83
C ALA A 652 21.21 16.72 -26.39
N ALA A 653 21.49 17.27 -27.58
CA ALA A 653 22.84 17.31 -28.14
C ALA A 653 23.77 18.23 -27.34
N GLU A 654 23.28 19.38 -26.85
CA GLU A 654 24.05 20.28 -25.96
C GLU A 654 24.39 19.63 -24.62
N LEU A 655 23.52 18.75 -24.13
CA LEU A 655 23.68 18.05 -22.84
C LEU A 655 24.40 16.70 -22.97
N ASP A 656 24.79 16.28 -24.18
CA ASP A 656 25.33 14.95 -24.48
C ASP A 656 24.43 13.82 -23.90
N ASP A 657 23.11 13.96 -24.08
CA ASP A 657 22.09 13.00 -23.62
C ASP A 657 21.58 12.15 -24.81
N PRO A 658 22.26 11.04 -25.15
CA PRO A 658 21.88 10.19 -26.28
C PRO A 658 20.49 9.58 -26.12
N ARG A 659 20.01 9.37 -24.88
CA ARG A 659 18.70 8.80 -24.62
C ARG A 659 17.59 9.78 -25.03
N SER A 660 17.73 11.04 -24.62
CA SER A 660 16.79 12.09 -25.02
C SER A 660 16.85 12.37 -26.52
N MET A 661 18.04 12.30 -27.14
CA MET A 661 18.19 12.42 -28.60
C MET A 661 17.44 11.31 -29.35
N ALA A 662 17.64 10.04 -28.98
CA ALA A 662 16.95 8.91 -29.60
C ALA A 662 15.43 9.01 -29.45
N LYS A 663 14.95 9.41 -28.27
CA LYS A 663 13.52 9.64 -28.02
C LYS A 663 12.97 10.76 -28.91
N ALA A 664 13.65 11.91 -28.99
CA ALA A 664 13.20 13.04 -29.80
C ALA A 664 13.10 12.68 -31.29
N ARG A 665 14.09 11.93 -31.82
CA ARG A 665 14.04 11.42 -33.19
C ARG A 665 12.88 10.46 -33.42
N SER A 666 12.61 9.56 -32.47
CA SER A 666 11.44 8.68 -32.54
C SER A 666 10.14 9.49 -32.55
N ASP A 667 10.01 10.51 -31.70
CA ASP A 667 8.83 11.38 -31.64
C ASP A 667 8.65 12.17 -32.95
N ILE A 668 9.74 12.71 -33.53
CA ILE A 668 9.75 13.36 -34.86
C ILE A 668 9.27 12.37 -35.94
N GLY A 669 9.78 11.13 -35.93
CA GLY A 669 9.35 10.08 -36.84
C GLY A 669 7.84 9.81 -36.77
N ILE A 670 7.27 9.79 -35.56
CA ILE A 670 5.81 9.63 -35.38
C ILE A 670 5.05 10.77 -36.09
N ILE A 671 5.52 12.02 -35.95
CA ILE A 671 4.88 13.15 -36.63
C ILE A 671 5.00 13.03 -38.15
N HIS A 672 6.14 12.60 -38.69
CA HIS A 672 6.29 12.36 -40.13
C HIS A 672 5.33 11.26 -40.64
N VAL A 673 5.13 10.18 -39.89
CA VAL A 673 4.12 9.16 -40.22
C VAL A 673 2.72 9.77 -40.27
N ARG A 674 2.35 10.62 -39.29
CA ARG A 674 1.04 11.29 -39.25
C ARG A 674 0.82 12.26 -40.42
N ARG A 675 1.89 12.85 -40.95
CA ARG A 675 1.87 13.69 -42.18
C ARG A 675 1.88 12.90 -43.48
N GLY A 676 2.07 11.57 -43.41
CA GLY A 676 2.25 10.72 -44.58
C GLY A 676 3.66 10.73 -45.19
N HIS A 677 4.63 11.37 -44.53
CA HIS A 677 6.03 11.42 -44.96
C HIS A 677 6.78 10.17 -44.46
N ILE A 678 6.42 9.01 -45.01
CA ILE A 678 6.90 7.72 -44.48
C ILE A 678 8.42 7.54 -44.63
N ALA A 679 9.02 8.08 -45.70
CA ALA A 679 10.47 8.00 -45.92
C ALA A 679 11.26 8.76 -44.84
N ASP A 680 10.88 10.02 -44.57
CA ASP A 680 11.48 10.85 -43.51
C ASP A 680 11.38 10.16 -42.14
N ALA A 681 10.23 9.54 -41.85
CA ALA A 681 10.03 8.80 -40.60
C ALA A 681 11.00 7.61 -40.45
N ILE A 682 11.20 6.84 -41.52
CA ILE A 682 12.13 5.70 -41.54
C ILE A 682 13.56 6.18 -41.25
N ASP A 683 13.99 7.29 -41.84
CA ASP A 683 15.33 7.84 -41.62
C ASP A 683 15.53 8.34 -40.19
N GLU A 684 14.51 8.96 -39.59
CA GLU A 684 14.54 9.37 -38.18
C GLU A 684 14.58 8.18 -37.22
N TYR A 685 13.79 7.14 -37.45
CA TYR A 685 13.84 5.92 -36.64
C TYR A 685 15.17 5.18 -36.78
N ARG A 686 15.76 5.13 -37.98
CA ARG A 686 17.11 4.55 -38.18
C ARG A 686 18.17 5.31 -37.40
N SER A 687 18.11 6.64 -37.46
CA SER A 687 19.01 7.52 -36.72
C SER A 687 18.86 7.32 -35.20
N ALA A 688 17.63 7.16 -34.69
CA ALA A 688 17.38 6.81 -33.29
C ALA A 688 17.98 5.43 -32.93
N LEU A 689 17.84 4.44 -33.81
CA LEU A 689 18.38 3.09 -33.59
C LEU A 689 19.91 3.07 -33.61
N ASP A 690 20.56 3.88 -34.44
CA ASP A 690 22.02 4.02 -34.47
C ASP A 690 22.56 4.61 -33.16
N ILE A 691 21.85 5.58 -32.56
CA ILE A 691 22.18 6.08 -31.23
C ILE A 691 22.04 4.96 -30.18
N LEU A 692 20.95 4.19 -30.22
CA LEU A 692 20.68 3.12 -29.25
C LEU A 692 21.61 1.91 -29.41
N ARG A 693 22.20 1.70 -30.58
CA ARG A 693 23.28 0.72 -30.79
C ARG A 693 24.55 1.10 -30.04
N LEU A 694 24.87 2.39 -30.00
CA LEU A 694 26.04 2.92 -29.28
C LEU A 694 25.76 3.08 -27.78
N HIS A 695 24.51 3.37 -27.41
CA HIS A 695 24.06 3.59 -26.04
C HIS A 695 22.82 2.75 -25.72
N PRO A 696 23.00 1.47 -25.32
CA PRO A 696 21.89 0.53 -25.17
C PRO A 696 20.83 0.97 -24.13
N ASP A 697 19.60 1.22 -24.59
CA ASP A 697 18.38 1.30 -23.77
C ASP A 697 17.34 0.36 -24.40
N ARG A 698 17.16 -0.82 -23.81
CA ARG A 698 16.29 -1.89 -24.36
C ARG A 698 14.84 -1.45 -24.54
N LEU A 699 14.33 -0.60 -23.63
CA LEU A 699 12.94 -0.14 -23.72
C LEU A 699 12.76 0.84 -24.87
N ALA A 700 13.69 1.79 -25.01
CA ALA A 700 13.69 2.73 -26.13
C ALA A 700 13.90 2.00 -27.46
N GLU A 701 14.81 1.02 -27.51
CA GLU A 701 15.07 0.19 -28.69
C GLU A 701 13.82 -0.55 -29.15
N THR A 702 13.10 -1.17 -28.21
CA THR A 702 11.85 -1.90 -28.53
C THR A 702 10.82 -0.98 -29.20
N VAL A 703 10.59 0.21 -28.64
CA VAL A 703 9.62 1.18 -29.19
C VAL A 703 10.05 1.70 -30.57
N VAL A 704 11.34 1.96 -30.77
CA VAL A 704 11.86 2.41 -32.07
C VAL A 704 11.74 1.31 -33.13
N LEU A 705 12.02 0.05 -32.76
CA LEU A 705 11.85 -1.10 -33.66
C LEU A 705 10.40 -1.32 -34.06
N GLU A 706 9.45 -1.19 -33.13
CA GLU A 706 8.01 -1.25 -33.40
C GLU A 706 7.61 -0.18 -34.42
N ASN A 707 7.92 1.08 -34.12
CA ASN A 707 7.57 2.21 -34.99
C ASN A 707 8.22 2.10 -36.38
N LEU A 708 9.47 1.68 -36.46
CA LEU A 708 10.17 1.46 -37.73
C LEU A 708 9.53 0.32 -38.52
N GLY A 709 9.14 -0.77 -37.86
CA GLY A 709 8.44 -1.89 -38.49
C GLY A 709 7.08 -1.50 -39.07
N ILE A 710 6.31 -0.69 -38.33
CA ILE A 710 5.05 -0.12 -38.80
C ILE A 710 5.29 0.81 -40.01
N ALA A 711 6.32 1.66 -39.96
CA ALA A 711 6.66 2.56 -41.05
C ALA A 711 7.05 1.80 -42.34
N HIS A 712 7.87 0.74 -42.23
CA HIS A 712 8.19 -0.13 -43.37
C HIS A 712 6.95 -0.82 -43.95
N THR A 713 6.03 -1.29 -43.09
CA THR A 713 4.76 -1.87 -43.54
C THR A 713 3.94 -0.84 -44.34
N LYS A 714 3.82 0.40 -43.84
CA LYS A 714 3.13 1.51 -44.55
C LYS A 714 3.84 1.92 -45.85
N ALA A 715 5.16 1.76 -45.94
CA ALA A 715 5.94 2.02 -47.14
C ALA A 715 5.79 0.93 -48.23
N GLY A 716 5.05 -0.15 -47.96
CA GLY A 716 4.90 -1.28 -48.89
C GLY A 716 6.03 -2.30 -48.80
N ASP A 717 6.83 -2.29 -47.72
CA ASP A 717 7.86 -3.28 -47.42
C ASP A 717 7.54 -4.04 -46.11
N PRO A 718 6.47 -4.85 -46.09
CA PRO A 718 6.07 -5.59 -44.90
C PRO A 718 7.06 -6.71 -44.51
N ALA A 719 7.93 -7.16 -45.41
CA ALA A 719 8.95 -8.17 -45.09
C ALA A 719 10.00 -7.63 -44.10
N THR A 720 10.50 -6.42 -44.33
CA THR A 720 11.35 -5.72 -43.35
C THR A 720 10.56 -5.41 -42.08
N GLY A 721 9.30 -5.01 -42.22
CA GLY A 721 8.37 -4.79 -41.10
C GLY A 721 8.29 -5.98 -40.15
N LEU A 722 8.07 -7.19 -40.68
CA LEU A 722 8.03 -8.43 -39.89
C LEU A 722 9.33 -8.71 -39.15
N THR A 723 10.48 -8.49 -39.80
CA THR A 723 11.80 -8.74 -39.19
C THR A 723 12.00 -7.84 -37.97
N LEU A 724 11.65 -6.56 -38.10
CA LEU A 724 11.78 -5.58 -37.02
C LEU A 724 10.79 -5.83 -35.88
N LEU A 725 9.52 -6.08 -36.21
CA LEU A 725 8.48 -6.36 -35.21
C LEU A 725 8.71 -7.69 -34.48
N SER A 726 9.27 -8.70 -35.15
CA SER A 726 9.63 -9.96 -34.48
C SER A 726 10.74 -9.76 -33.45
N ARG A 727 11.74 -8.91 -33.75
CA ARG A 727 12.77 -8.55 -32.78
C ARG A 727 12.18 -7.77 -31.59
N ALA A 728 11.28 -6.83 -31.85
CA ALA A 728 10.57 -6.11 -30.80
C ALA A 728 9.76 -7.06 -29.90
N LEU A 729 9.07 -8.04 -30.49
CA LEU A 729 8.30 -9.05 -29.76
C LEU A 729 9.19 -9.84 -28.80
N THR A 730 10.36 -10.31 -29.24
CA THR A 730 11.31 -11.03 -28.37
C THR A 730 11.72 -10.16 -27.16
N LEU A 731 11.98 -8.87 -27.37
CA LEU A 731 12.32 -7.96 -26.27
C LEU A 731 11.13 -7.73 -25.31
N ARG A 732 9.89 -7.68 -25.83
CA ARG A 732 8.68 -7.58 -25.00
C ARG A 732 8.47 -8.85 -24.16
N GLU A 733 8.64 -10.03 -24.74
CA GLU A 733 8.53 -11.32 -24.06
C GLU A 733 9.57 -11.43 -22.92
N GLU A 734 10.83 -11.08 -23.19
CA GLU A 734 11.89 -11.04 -22.17
C GLU A 734 11.57 -10.07 -21.03
N SER A 735 10.92 -8.93 -21.33
CA SER A 735 10.53 -7.94 -20.32
C SER A 735 9.32 -8.34 -19.47
N GLY A 736 8.52 -9.32 -19.93
CA GLY A 736 7.26 -9.71 -19.29
C GLY A 736 6.16 -8.64 -19.30
N TYR A 737 6.29 -7.61 -20.15
CA TYR A 737 5.32 -6.53 -20.33
C TYR A 737 4.20 -6.95 -21.30
N VAL A 738 3.20 -7.62 -20.72
CA VAL A 738 2.05 -8.25 -21.41
C VAL A 738 1.29 -7.31 -22.37
N LEU A 739 1.09 -6.05 -21.98
CA LEU A 739 0.40 -5.08 -22.85
C LEU A 739 1.22 -4.73 -24.09
N GLY A 740 2.54 -4.52 -23.93
CA GLY A 740 3.42 -4.28 -25.07
C GLY A 740 3.56 -5.50 -25.98
N GLU A 741 3.54 -6.71 -25.42
CA GLU A 741 3.46 -7.96 -26.19
C GLU A 741 2.17 -8.01 -27.03
N ALA A 742 1.02 -7.67 -26.43
CA ALA A 742 -0.25 -7.62 -27.15
C ALA A 742 -0.26 -6.58 -28.27
N HIS A 743 0.29 -5.38 -28.05
CA HIS A 743 0.42 -4.36 -29.09
C HIS A 743 1.35 -4.80 -30.22
N THR A 744 2.49 -5.43 -29.90
CA THR A 744 3.41 -5.93 -30.94
C THR A 744 2.77 -7.04 -31.78
N HIS A 745 1.98 -7.93 -31.15
CA HIS A 745 1.19 -8.92 -31.87
C HIS A 745 0.11 -8.29 -32.75
N HIS A 746 -0.53 -7.21 -32.30
CA HIS A 746 -1.45 -6.45 -33.13
C HIS A 746 -0.76 -5.93 -34.40
N ASP A 747 0.40 -5.28 -34.24
CA ASP A 747 1.17 -4.74 -35.37
C ASP A 747 1.67 -5.84 -36.31
N LEU A 748 2.18 -6.96 -35.78
CA LEU A 748 2.53 -8.14 -36.58
C LEU A 748 1.34 -8.66 -37.38
N GLY A 749 0.15 -8.74 -36.78
CA GLY A 749 -1.04 -9.20 -37.47
C GLY A 749 -1.46 -8.26 -38.62
N LEU A 750 -1.33 -6.95 -38.44
CA LEU A 750 -1.54 -5.98 -39.52
C LEU A 750 -0.47 -6.11 -40.63
N THR A 751 0.78 -6.36 -40.28
CA THR A 751 1.86 -6.57 -41.25
C THR A 751 1.68 -7.87 -42.05
N TYR A 752 1.26 -8.97 -41.42
CA TYR A 752 0.91 -10.22 -42.12
C TYR A 752 -0.29 -10.05 -43.05
N LEU A 753 -1.29 -9.26 -42.63
CA LEU A 753 -2.41 -8.91 -43.51
C LEU A 753 -1.93 -8.13 -44.74
N ALA A 754 -0.99 -7.19 -44.58
CA ALA A 754 -0.39 -6.45 -45.70
C ALA A 754 0.41 -7.35 -46.66
N LEU A 755 0.94 -8.48 -46.18
CA LEU A 755 1.54 -9.54 -47.01
C LEU A 755 0.51 -10.47 -47.67
N GLY A 756 -0.76 -10.38 -47.30
CA GLY A 756 -1.82 -11.28 -47.75
C GLY A 756 -1.92 -12.60 -46.96
N ASP A 757 -1.12 -12.79 -45.89
CA ASP A 757 -1.20 -13.97 -45.03
C ASP A 757 -2.25 -13.78 -43.92
N VAL A 758 -3.50 -14.07 -44.28
CA VAL A 758 -4.65 -13.93 -43.39
C VAL A 758 -4.59 -14.91 -42.21
N GLU A 759 -3.99 -16.08 -42.38
CA GLU A 759 -3.94 -17.10 -41.33
C GLU A 759 -3.01 -16.67 -40.19
N GLN A 760 -1.83 -16.16 -40.53
CA GLN A 760 -0.91 -15.61 -39.54
C GLN A 760 -1.47 -14.34 -38.90
N ALA A 761 -2.13 -13.47 -39.68
CA ALA A 761 -2.80 -12.28 -39.14
C ALA A 761 -3.82 -12.66 -38.05
N LEU A 762 -4.66 -13.65 -38.29
CA LEU A 762 -5.64 -14.13 -37.31
C LEU A 762 -4.99 -14.80 -36.10
N THR A 763 -3.90 -15.54 -36.30
CA THR A 763 -3.15 -16.19 -35.21
C THR A 763 -2.62 -15.14 -34.23
N HIS A 764 -2.03 -14.07 -34.75
CA HIS A 764 -1.58 -12.95 -33.91
C HIS A 764 -2.74 -12.23 -33.23
N MET A 765 -3.87 -11.99 -33.90
CA MET A 765 -5.03 -11.35 -33.26
C MET A 765 -5.67 -12.20 -32.16
N ARG A 766 -5.68 -13.53 -32.29
CA ARG A 766 -6.09 -14.43 -31.18
C ARG A 766 -5.14 -14.29 -29.99
N ARG A 767 -3.84 -14.16 -30.25
CA ARG A 767 -2.86 -13.94 -29.20
C ARG A 767 -3.07 -12.61 -28.47
N VAL A 768 -3.42 -11.54 -29.18
CA VAL A 768 -3.84 -10.26 -28.57
C VAL A 768 -5.01 -10.48 -27.61
N HIS A 769 -6.04 -11.23 -28.04
CA HIS A 769 -7.21 -11.52 -27.20
C HIS A 769 -6.87 -12.38 -25.97
N GLU A 770 -6.03 -13.40 -26.10
CA GLU A 770 -5.56 -14.21 -24.97
C GLU A 770 -4.81 -13.38 -23.94
N LEU A 771 -3.91 -12.50 -24.41
CA LEU A 771 -3.14 -11.61 -23.55
C LEU A 771 -4.05 -10.60 -22.85
N ALA A 772 -4.98 -9.98 -23.57
CA ALA A 772 -6.00 -9.08 -23.00
C ALA A 772 -6.85 -9.79 -21.91
N ALA A 773 -7.31 -11.01 -22.18
CA ALA A 773 -8.06 -11.82 -21.22
C ALA A 773 -7.23 -12.15 -19.97
N SER A 774 -5.93 -12.42 -20.13
CA SER A 774 -5.03 -12.71 -19.01
C SER A 774 -4.81 -11.53 -18.06
N VAL A 775 -4.91 -10.30 -18.59
CA VAL A 775 -4.82 -9.05 -17.82
C VAL A 775 -6.11 -8.76 -17.06
N GLY A 776 -7.26 -9.24 -17.57
CA GLY A 776 -8.57 -8.98 -16.99
C GLY A 776 -9.03 -7.52 -17.15
N SER A 777 -8.46 -6.79 -18.11
CA SER A 777 -8.85 -5.43 -18.44
C SER A 777 -9.92 -5.44 -19.53
N THR A 778 -11.08 -4.85 -19.25
CA THR A 778 -12.17 -4.70 -20.23
C THR A 778 -11.80 -3.77 -21.38
N VAL A 779 -10.91 -2.80 -21.16
CA VAL A 779 -10.36 -1.94 -22.23
C VAL A 779 -9.56 -2.75 -23.23
N GLU A 780 -8.69 -3.64 -22.75
CA GLU A 780 -7.83 -4.45 -23.61
C GLU A 780 -8.63 -5.51 -24.39
N LEU A 781 -9.71 -6.01 -23.79
CA LEU A 781 -10.65 -6.87 -24.51
C LEU A 781 -11.37 -6.11 -25.63
N ALA A 782 -11.75 -4.85 -25.40
CA ALA A 782 -12.31 -4.01 -26.46
C ALA A 782 -11.29 -3.78 -27.60
N PHE A 783 -10.04 -3.47 -27.26
CA PHE A 783 -8.94 -3.34 -28.23
C PHE A 783 -8.75 -4.62 -29.06
N ALA A 784 -8.75 -5.79 -28.42
CA ALA A 784 -8.57 -7.08 -29.09
C ALA A 784 -9.74 -7.40 -30.04
N GLU A 785 -10.99 -7.18 -29.60
CA GLU A 785 -12.19 -7.38 -30.41
C GLU A 785 -12.24 -6.40 -31.60
N ASN A 786 -11.91 -5.12 -31.40
CA ASN A 786 -11.80 -4.16 -32.50
C ASN A 786 -10.73 -4.60 -33.52
N SER A 787 -9.61 -5.13 -33.05
CA SER A 787 -8.53 -5.60 -33.93
C SER A 787 -8.92 -6.84 -34.74
N LEU A 788 -9.63 -7.80 -34.13
CA LEU A 788 -10.24 -8.93 -34.84
C LEU A 788 -11.28 -8.46 -35.87
N GLY A 789 -12.08 -7.45 -35.51
CA GLY A 789 -13.05 -6.81 -36.39
C GLY A 789 -12.41 -6.20 -37.63
N GLU A 790 -11.29 -5.51 -37.49
CA GLU A 790 -10.54 -4.93 -38.62
C GLU A 790 -9.97 -6.00 -39.57
N ILE A 791 -9.40 -7.10 -39.04
CA ILE A 791 -8.94 -8.20 -39.89
C ILE A 791 -10.12 -8.89 -40.61
N ALA A 792 -11.22 -9.12 -39.90
CA ALA A 792 -12.44 -9.70 -40.51
C ALA A 792 -13.00 -8.79 -41.61
N PHE A 793 -13.01 -7.47 -41.39
CA PHE A 793 -13.41 -6.47 -42.38
C PHE A 793 -12.51 -6.49 -43.62
N ALA A 794 -11.19 -6.43 -43.41
CA ALA A 794 -10.21 -6.44 -44.51
C ALA A 794 -10.25 -7.73 -45.35
N THR A 795 -10.73 -8.83 -44.76
CA THR A 795 -10.88 -10.12 -45.42
C THR A 795 -12.31 -10.37 -45.93
N ALA A 796 -13.15 -9.32 -45.98
CA ALA A 796 -14.54 -9.34 -46.44
C ALA A 796 -15.47 -10.31 -45.68
N ARG A 797 -15.11 -10.72 -44.45
CA ARG A 797 -15.95 -11.49 -43.52
C ARG A 797 -16.81 -10.55 -42.70
N PHE A 798 -17.72 -9.85 -43.37
CA PHE A 798 -18.53 -8.79 -42.76
C PHE A 798 -19.38 -9.23 -41.55
N PRO A 799 -20.01 -10.42 -41.52
CA PRO A 799 -20.74 -10.88 -40.33
C PRO A 799 -19.85 -11.06 -39.09
N ASP A 800 -18.65 -11.60 -39.28
CA ASP A 800 -17.65 -11.75 -38.22
C ASP A 800 -17.19 -10.36 -37.75
N ALA A 801 -16.91 -9.46 -38.69
CA ALA A 801 -16.52 -8.08 -38.40
C ALA A 801 -17.59 -7.33 -37.58
N THR A 802 -18.87 -7.44 -37.96
CA THR A 802 -19.98 -6.87 -37.20
C THR A 802 -20.05 -7.43 -35.78
N THR A 803 -19.88 -8.74 -35.61
CA THR A 803 -19.90 -9.40 -34.30
C THR A 803 -18.77 -8.89 -33.41
N HIS A 804 -17.55 -8.82 -33.95
CA HIS A 804 -16.37 -8.36 -33.24
C HIS A 804 -16.46 -6.88 -32.86
N PHE A 805 -16.87 -5.99 -33.78
CA PHE A 805 -17.05 -4.57 -33.44
C PHE A 805 -18.18 -4.35 -32.42
N ALA A 806 -19.26 -5.12 -32.46
CA ALA A 806 -20.33 -5.03 -31.46
C ALA A 806 -19.86 -5.47 -30.06
N ARG A 807 -19.05 -6.55 -29.97
CA ARG A 807 -18.43 -6.98 -28.70
C ARG A 807 -17.42 -5.96 -28.19
N ALA A 808 -16.62 -5.39 -29.10
CA ALA A 808 -15.70 -4.31 -28.76
C ALA A 808 -16.43 -3.12 -28.15
N LEU A 809 -17.57 -2.72 -28.74
CA LEU A 809 -18.41 -1.64 -28.23
C LEU A 809 -18.97 -1.94 -26.83
N ASP A 810 -19.47 -3.15 -26.58
CA ASP A 810 -19.98 -3.57 -25.26
C ASP A 810 -18.89 -3.51 -24.18
N HIS A 811 -17.70 -4.04 -24.49
CA HIS A 811 -16.54 -3.96 -23.60
C HIS A 811 -16.09 -2.51 -23.38
N ALA A 812 -16.04 -1.69 -24.43
CA ALA A 812 -15.61 -0.30 -24.35
C ALA A 812 -16.61 0.59 -23.59
N LEU A 813 -17.92 0.32 -23.69
CA LEU A 813 -18.96 0.97 -22.89
C LEU A 813 -18.84 0.60 -21.41
N THR A 814 -18.67 -0.68 -21.11
CA THR A 814 -18.45 -1.18 -19.74
C THR A 814 -17.21 -0.55 -19.11
N ALA A 815 -16.15 -0.37 -19.91
CA ALA A 815 -14.90 0.23 -19.48
C ALA A 815 -14.90 1.77 -19.50
N GLN A 816 -15.95 2.41 -20.02
CA GLN A 816 -16.00 3.85 -20.29
C GLN A 816 -14.79 4.37 -21.10
N CYS A 817 -14.27 3.55 -22.02
CA CYS A 817 -13.16 3.90 -22.90
C CYS A 817 -13.67 4.55 -24.18
N LEU A 818 -13.60 5.87 -24.26
CA LEU A 818 -14.15 6.64 -25.39
C LEU A 818 -13.45 6.33 -26.73
N ASP A 819 -12.14 6.02 -26.69
CA ASP A 819 -11.35 5.74 -27.89
C ASP A 819 -11.77 4.43 -28.56
N GLU A 820 -11.83 3.34 -27.79
CA GLU A 820 -12.27 2.04 -28.31
C GLU A 820 -13.76 2.03 -28.67
N GLN A 821 -14.60 2.85 -28.03
CA GLN A 821 -15.99 3.07 -28.45
C GLN A 821 -16.04 3.74 -29.83
N ALA A 822 -15.28 4.83 -30.03
CA ALA A 822 -15.23 5.53 -31.30
C ALA A 822 -14.74 4.60 -32.42
N ARG A 823 -13.68 3.83 -32.17
CA ARG A 823 -13.12 2.85 -33.09
C ARG A 823 -14.14 1.77 -33.47
N ALA A 824 -14.90 1.25 -32.51
CA ALA A 824 -15.96 0.27 -32.76
C ALA A 824 -17.10 0.87 -33.60
N HIS A 825 -17.56 2.08 -33.29
CA HIS A 825 -18.58 2.79 -34.08
C HIS A 825 -18.13 3.04 -35.52
N PHE A 826 -16.90 3.49 -35.75
CA PHE A 826 -16.38 3.66 -37.11
C PHE A 826 -16.22 2.31 -37.84
N GLY A 827 -15.79 1.26 -37.16
CA GLY A 827 -15.75 -0.10 -37.71
C GLY A 827 -17.13 -0.58 -38.16
N LEU A 828 -18.14 -0.42 -37.30
CA LEU A 828 -19.55 -0.73 -37.57
C LEU A 828 -20.13 0.08 -38.74
N ALA A 829 -19.80 1.37 -38.84
CA ALA A 829 -20.25 2.24 -39.92
C ALA A 829 -19.68 1.88 -41.29
N ARG A 830 -18.52 1.22 -41.34
CA ARG A 830 -17.86 0.79 -42.58
C ARG A 830 -18.45 -0.50 -43.17
N ILE A 831 -19.25 -1.25 -42.40
CA ILE A 831 -19.82 -2.53 -42.85
C ILE A 831 -20.81 -2.30 -44.01
N PRO A 832 -20.62 -2.96 -45.17
CA PRO A 832 -21.53 -2.80 -46.30
C PRO A 832 -22.91 -3.41 -46.03
N ARG A 833 -23.95 -2.84 -46.68
CA ARG A 833 -25.36 -3.31 -46.62
C ARG A 833 -26.03 -3.22 -45.24
N ARG A 834 -25.56 -2.34 -44.36
CA ARG A 834 -26.30 -1.93 -43.15
C ARG A 834 -27.37 -0.89 -43.48
N GLU A 835 -28.40 -0.81 -42.64
CA GLU A 835 -29.44 0.20 -42.76
C GLU A 835 -28.83 1.61 -42.70
N PRO A 836 -29.19 2.53 -43.62
CA PRO A 836 -28.62 3.88 -43.64
C PRO A 836 -28.78 4.65 -42.33
N THR A 837 -29.85 4.39 -41.58
CA THR A 837 -30.10 4.97 -40.25
C THR A 837 -29.06 4.54 -39.22
N ASP A 838 -28.68 3.26 -39.23
CA ASP A 838 -27.72 2.70 -38.28
C ASP A 838 -26.30 3.18 -38.60
N VAL A 839 -25.95 3.22 -39.89
CA VAL A 839 -24.67 3.78 -40.34
C VAL A 839 -24.56 5.25 -39.94
N HIS A 840 -25.62 6.03 -40.12
CA HIS A 840 -25.65 7.42 -39.71
C HIS A 840 -25.51 7.57 -38.19
N ALA A 841 -26.21 6.76 -37.40
CA ALA A 841 -26.13 6.78 -35.95
C ALA A 841 -24.71 6.45 -35.45
N ASP A 842 -24.06 5.42 -36.00
CA ASP A 842 -22.69 5.05 -35.64
C ASP A 842 -21.67 6.14 -36.03
N LEU A 843 -21.81 6.77 -37.20
CA LEU A 843 -20.96 7.89 -37.61
C LEU A 843 -21.12 9.11 -36.68
N VAL A 844 -22.36 9.42 -36.28
CA VAL A 844 -22.64 10.52 -35.35
C VAL A 844 -22.07 10.22 -33.97
N ALA A 845 -22.25 9.00 -33.46
CA ALA A 845 -21.71 8.56 -32.18
C ALA A 845 -20.17 8.61 -32.17
N GLY A 846 -19.52 8.02 -33.17
CA GLY A 846 -18.07 8.04 -33.33
C GLY A 846 -17.51 9.47 -33.39
N ARG A 847 -18.13 10.35 -34.18
CA ARG A 847 -17.74 11.77 -34.26
C ARG A 847 -17.92 12.52 -32.96
N SER A 848 -19.04 12.31 -32.26
CA SER A 848 -19.29 12.93 -30.95
C SER A 848 -18.25 12.49 -29.92
N LEU A 849 -17.85 11.23 -29.94
CA LEU A 849 -16.81 10.70 -29.05
C LEU A 849 -15.44 11.31 -29.36
N ILE A 850 -15.05 11.38 -30.64
CA ILE A 850 -13.81 12.05 -31.07
C ILE A 850 -13.78 13.53 -30.66
N ALA A 851 -14.89 14.24 -30.87
CA ALA A 851 -15.04 15.64 -30.44
C ALA A 851 -14.94 15.79 -28.91
N THR A 852 -15.49 14.84 -28.15
CA THR A 852 -15.39 14.81 -26.68
C THR A 852 -13.95 14.58 -26.21
N MET A 853 -13.15 13.83 -26.97
CA MET A 853 -11.74 13.58 -26.66
C MET A 853 -10.79 14.71 -27.09
N GLY A 854 -11.27 15.71 -27.84
CA GLY A 854 -10.43 16.81 -28.33
C GLY A 854 -9.40 16.38 -29.38
N VAL A 855 -9.64 15.24 -30.06
CA VAL A 855 -8.72 14.69 -31.07
C VAL A 855 -9.22 15.07 -32.47
N PRO A 856 -8.34 15.39 -33.45
CA PRO A 856 -8.76 15.68 -34.82
C PRO A 856 -9.53 14.52 -35.46
N GLU A 857 -10.57 14.83 -36.23
CA GLU A 857 -11.36 13.82 -36.95
C GLU A 857 -10.47 13.04 -37.93
N PRO A 858 -10.48 11.69 -37.93
CA PRO A 858 -9.77 10.93 -38.94
C PRO A 858 -10.33 11.23 -40.34
N PRO A 859 -9.50 11.19 -41.40
CA PRO A 859 -9.96 11.50 -42.74
C PRO A 859 -11.13 10.58 -43.13
N THR A 860 -12.25 11.17 -43.49
CA THR A 860 -13.47 10.44 -43.87
C THR A 860 -13.19 9.56 -45.09
N PRO A 861 -13.50 8.25 -45.05
CA PRO A 861 -13.43 7.45 -46.26
C PRO A 861 -14.45 8.01 -47.26
N ARG A 862 -13.97 8.35 -48.46
CA ARG A 862 -14.85 8.71 -49.57
C ARG A 862 -15.81 7.53 -49.78
N VAL A 863 -17.08 7.71 -49.40
CA VAL A 863 -18.14 6.80 -49.79
C VAL A 863 -18.21 6.88 -51.30
N GLY A 864 -17.60 5.90 -51.99
CA GLY A 864 -17.75 5.75 -53.42
C GLY A 864 -19.22 5.51 -53.70
N THR A 865 -19.92 6.53 -54.19
CA THR A 865 -21.21 6.33 -54.85
C THR A 865 -20.92 5.64 -56.17
N SER A 866 -20.79 4.32 -56.16
CA SER A 866 -20.98 3.52 -57.36
C SER A 866 -22.47 3.58 -57.69
N THR A 867 -22.78 4.34 -58.74
CA THR A 867 -24.04 4.23 -59.49
C THR A 867 -24.00 2.97 -60.34
#